data_AF-A0A6P0T7R7-F1
#
_entry.id   AF-A0A6P0T7R7-F1
#
_cell.length_a   1.000
_cell.length_b   1.000
_cell.length_c   1.000
_cell.angle_alpha   90.00
_cell.angle_beta   90.00
_cell.angle_gamma   90.00
#
_symmetry.space_group_name_H-M   'P 1'
#
loop_
_entity.id
_entity.type
_entity.pdbx_description
1 polymer ?
#
loop_
_entity_poly.entity_id
_entity_poly.type
_entity_poly.pdbx_seq_one_letter_code
_entity_poly.pdbx_strand_id
1 'polypeptide(L)'
;MHTQHPVSRWNWNHILVGMGFLTLLSFGWLGNPQAKRMVLSVQLFGFCSVASALVGYGYDRRNGVLYGHQRELAATAQQVSGLYQIQLAQMQQQYVQEFERLKAQLDQQQQELEAAYEECLADNHRLQQQLRIKTNSEQQEIEQARAELQSERDKLERERTMLWQHIEQTQEELEQVQAELDSERQHLATQREQFALEVEQEVKAAQEELAAKEAEMRTHFEQEWQTREEYYSGMAEQALTQYQLSKRPDLPTGHTHEELLSRDVIRTLEQWSIIAKRPEVRPLPGKKFSVSFEVFPVLEDGTIQTVIRSTAEAYKLIKTKPEVLASLKGSVPGCHENPSVQSIPNNRLELIFDISGVDWNAIEIQKQEQELQAIREPGWEHLIRFVAENPHVNIMADSGSGKTTLIDNIIAIAKHEFGDATELIGVNPKPTEETDLSTLEYIGFEESIYGLLEAATDVFFRVETNNDIVRQNKKRPPEQHRKFPKWNPRIFLIDELTELLGHWNGLKEAQMDEIMEDFLFRVSNERKVAVELIWKRVRPATFASDLVRICWRVGRSEKIKLIVAGQNLMANIFRCNITDIQQQAYIYAGETITEGIAKRIKAWHREEVQAAYAQRSKLLEAGEINKFFGLFVPKDGKPYFAQFPGKGEYQVFLTDPEIDVENLVALDNSDVENGRTDCTDEDDPTAPAPAPASDPRTQLESLLDIDFSEPHPADIPPHDPPSHPVRPEPDPHRTDPVREHFNPLNETISSELIEAVMVAWVQIKNQTKVIERVWGVRRSGSSKGYRAAKHHFRQILHQLDIPLSTPWGRDPDDDRPFKEIIK
;
A
#
# COMPACT_ATOMS: atom_id res chain seq x y z
N MET A 1 93.12 80.24 -65.22
CA MET A 1 92.38 81.49 -65.49
C MET A 1 93.20 82.67 -64.98
N HIS A 2 93.55 83.59 -65.90
CA HIS A 2 93.95 85.00 -65.80
C HIS A 2 95.00 85.57 -64.79
N THR A 3 96.10 86.07 -65.40
CA THR A 3 96.73 87.43 -65.25
C THR A 3 97.57 87.73 -64.00
N GLN A 4 98.67 88.50 -63.98
CA GLN A 4 99.36 89.39 -64.92
C GLN A 4 100.76 89.73 -64.33
N HIS A 5 101.75 90.01 -65.19
CA HIS A 5 103.03 90.68 -64.83
C HIS A 5 102.82 92.15 -64.38
N PRO A 6 103.80 92.76 -63.70
CA PRO A 6 104.21 94.09 -64.11
C PRO A 6 105.71 94.25 -64.37
N VAL A 7 105.95 95.07 -65.40
CA VAL A 7 107.20 95.40 -66.07
C VAL A 7 107.72 96.77 -65.61
N SER A 8 109.05 96.84 -65.50
CA SER A 8 110.01 97.96 -65.57
C SER A 8 109.63 99.38 -65.12
N ARG A 9 110.29 99.83 -64.05
CA ARG A 9 110.58 101.24 -63.73
C ARG A 9 112.06 101.55 -63.99
N TRP A 10 112.44 101.83 -65.23
CA TRP A 10 113.76 102.35 -65.59
C TRP A 10 113.54 103.45 -66.65
N ASN A 11 113.44 104.72 -66.25
CA ASN A 11 113.48 105.82 -67.23
C ASN A 11 113.86 107.20 -66.67
N TRP A 12 113.99 107.38 -65.34
CA TRP A 12 114.28 108.71 -64.78
C TRP A 12 115.76 109.12 -64.88
N ASN A 13 116.70 108.18 -64.81
CA ASN A 13 118.13 108.49 -64.86
C ASN A 13 118.59 109.00 -66.23
N HIS A 14 117.97 108.56 -67.32
CA HIS A 14 118.36 108.97 -68.67
C HIS A 14 117.88 110.40 -69.03
N ILE A 15 116.77 110.86 -68.45
CA ILE A 15 116.24 112.21 -68.69
C ILE A 15 117.15 113.28 -68.06
N LEU A 16 117.67 113.03 -66.85
CA LEU A 16 118.52 113.98 -66.14
C LEU A 16 119.91 114.14 -66.77
N VAL A 17 120.50 113.03 -67.25
CA VAL A 17 121.79 113.07 -67.95
C VAL A 17 121.66 113.74 -69.32
N GLY A 18 120.54 113.53 -70.02
CA GLY A 18 120.26 114.17 -71.31
C GLY A 18 120.15 115.70 -71.24
N MET A 19 119.53 116.26 -70.20
CA MET A 19 119.45 117.72 -70.02
C MET A 19 120.81 118.38 -69.71
N GLY A 20 121.68 117.68 -68.97
CA GLY A 20 123.04 118.15 -68.68
C GLY A 20 123.93 118.23 -69.93
N PHE A 21 123.69 117.36 -70.92
CA PHE A 21 124.48 117.34 -72.15
C PHE A 21 124.05 118.44 -73.15
N LEU A 22 122.76 118.75 -73.22
CA LEU A 22 122.21 119.79 -74.12
C LEU A 22 122.64 121.21 -73.74
N THR A 23 122.93 121.49 -72.47
CA THR A 23 123.43 122.79 -72.00
C THR A 23 124.92 123.00 -72.29
N LEU A 24 125.70 121.93 -72.46
CA LEU A 24 127.10 122.00 -72.89
C LEU A 24 127.24 122.34 -74.38
N LEU A 25 126.31 121.89 -75.22
CA LEU A 25 126.36 122.11 -76.68
C LEU A 25 125.98 123.53 -77.13
N SER A 26 125.19 124.28 -76.36
CA SER A 26 124.72 125.62 -76.75
C SER A 26 125.76 126.74 -76.57
N PHE A 27 126.84 126.51 -75.81
CA PHE A 27 127.88 127.53 -75.54
C PHE A 27 129.14 127.42 -76.41
N GLY A 28 129.25 126.39 -77.25
CA GLY A 28 130.43 126.17 -78.10
C GLY A 28 130.50 127.01 -79.38
N TRP A 29 129.44 127.72 -79.78
CA TRP A 29 129.32 128.26 -81.15
C TRP A 29 129.48 129.78 -81.32
N LEU A 30 129.74 130.57 -80.27
CA LEU A 30 130.02 132.01 -80.40
C LEU A 30 131.21 132.42 -79.52
N GLY A 31 132.38 132.50 -80.15
CA GLY A 31 133.60 132.98 -79.52
C GLY A 31 133.52 134.48 -79.21
N ASN A 32 133.60 134.84 -77.92
CA ASN A 32 134.14 136.11 -77.48
C ASN A 32 134.51 136.00 -75.98
N PRO A 33 135.66 136.56 -75.54
CA PRO A 33 136.25 136.22 -74.26
C PRO A 33 135.81 137.18 -73.16
N GLN A 34 135.39 136.63 -72.02
CA GLN A 34 135.80 137.03 -70.68
C GLN A 34 135.34 135.96 -69.67
N ALA A 35 136.31 135.37 -68.97
CA ALA A 35 136.28 134.02 -68.39
C ALA A 35 135.46 133.81 -67.09
N LYS A 36 134.34 134.53 -66.87
CA LYS A 36 133.51 134.35 -65.66
C LYS A 36 132.32 133.40 -65.81
N ARG A 37 131.96 132.98 -67.03
CA ARG A 37 130.75 132.16 -67.27
C ARG A 37 130.97 130.65 -67.32
N MET A 38 132.18 130.18 -67.62
CA MET A 38 132.48 128.73 -67.73
C MET A 38 132.47 128.01 -66.37
N VAL A 39 132.77 128.73 -65.28
CA VAL A 39 132.82 128.16 -63.93
C VAL A 39 131.42 127.77 -63.43
N LEU A 40 130.38 128.52 -63.79
CA LEU A 40 129.00 128.26 -63.34
C LEU A 40 128.41 126.98 -63.94
N SER A 41 128.71 126.71 -65.21
CA SER A 41 128.26 125.52 -65.93
C SER A 41 128.86 124.20 -65.39
N VAL A 42 130.13 124.22 -64.97
CA VAL A 42 130.78 123.03 -64.39
C VAL A 42 130.24 122.72 -62.98
N GLN A 43 129.92 123.76 -62.21
CA GLN A 43 129.33 123.58 -60.87
C GLN A 43 127.94 122.94 -60.93
N LEU A 44 127.11 123.29 -61.92
CA LEU A 44 125.77 122.72 -62.08
C LEU A 44 125.80 121.22 -62.42
N PHE A 45 126.76 120.80 -63.25
CA PHE A 45 126.93 119.39 -63.62
C PHE A 45 127.42 118.54 -62.44
N GLY A 46 128.31 119.11 -61.61
CA GLY A 46 128.75 118.46 -60.37
C GLY A 46 127.60 118.21 -59.38
N PHE A 47 126.68 119.17 -59.23
CA PHE A 47 125.54 119.03 -58.30
C PHE A 47 124.56 117.94 -58.74
N CYS A 48 124.28 117.83 -60.04
CA CYS A 48 123.35 116.81 -60.56
C CYS A 48 123.89 115.37 -60.38
N SER A 49 125.21 115.20 -60.40
CA SER A 49 125.86 113.89 -60.26
C SER A 49 125.81 113.37 -58.80
N VAL A 50 125.99 114.26 -57.82
CA VAL A 50 125.95 113.90 -56.39
C VAL A 50 124.53 113.56 -55.93
N ALA A 51 123.51 114.27 -56.43
CA ALA A 51 122.11 113.96 -56.12
C ALA A 51 121.70 112.55 -56.59
N SER A 52 122.20 112.10 -57.75
CA SER A 52 121.91 110.76 -58.26
C SER A 52 122.55 109.64 -57.42
N ALA A 53 123.71 109.88 -56.80
CA ALA A 53 124.40 108.90 -55.97
C ALA A 53 123.71 108.71 -54.59
N LEU A 54 123.20 109.80 -53.99
CA LEU A 54 122.52 109.76 -52.69
C LEU A 54 121.16 109.03 -52.74
N VAL A 55 120.44 109.11 -53.86
CA VAL A 55 119.17 108.39 -54.03
C VAL A 55 119.39 106.88 -54.22
N GLY A 56 120.49 106.46 -54.83
CA GLY A 56 120.84 105.05 -54.99
C GLY A 56 121.18 104.35 -53.67
N TYR A 57 121.94 105.02 -52.79
CA TYR A 57 122.45 104.40 -51.56
C TYR A 57 121.39 104.18 -50.46
N GLY A 58 120.28 104.93 -50.50
CA GLY A 58 119.15 104.73 -49.57
C GLY A 58 118.26 103.51 -49.89
N TYR A 59 118.30 103.01 -51.13
CA TYR A 59 117.40 101.94 -51.58
C TYR A 59 117.92 100.54 -51.24
N ASP A 60 119.23 100.33 -51.25
CA ASP A 60 119.82 99.00 -51.01
C ASP A 60 119.78 98.55 -49.55
N ARG A 61 119.73 99.48 -48.58
CA ARG A 61 119.70 99.10 -47.15
C ARG A 61 118.31 98.68 -46.64
N ARG A 62 117.21 99.03 -47.32
CA ARG A 62 115.84 98.65 -46.92
C ARG A 62 115.36 97.31 -47.48
N ASN A 63 115.87 96.85 -48.61
CA ASN A 63 115.44 95.58 -49.21
C ASN A 63 116.08 94.34 -48.56
N GLY A 64 117.28 94.46 -47.97
CA GLY A 64 117.95 93.31 -47.33
C GLY A 64 117.23 92.75 -46.10
N VAL A 65 116.49 93.58 -45.34
CA VAL A 65 115.78 93.16 -44.11
C VAL A 65 114.40 92.58 -44.42
N LEU A 66 113.73 93.04 -45.48
CA LEU A 66 112.42 92.53 -45.90
C LEU A 66 112.49 91.12 -46.54
N TYR A 67 113.57 90.79 -47.24
CA TYR A 67 113.74 89.47 -47.86
C TYR A 67 114.02 88.34 -46.86
N GLY A 68 114.56 88.64 -45.68
CA GLY A 68 114.81 87.66 -44.62
C GLY A 68 113.52 87.11 -44.00
N HIS A 69 112.61 87.99 -43.56
CA HIS A 69 111.34 87.57 -42.98
C HIS A 69 110.37 86.94 -43.98
N GLN A 70 110.44 87.31 -45.26
CA GLN A 70 109.58 86.73 -46.29
C GLN A 70 109.93 85.26 -46.59
N ARG A 71 111.20 84.85 -46.39
CA ARG A 71 111.63 83.44 -46.55
C ARG A 71 111.19 82.55 -45.38
N GLU A 72 111.27 83.02 -44.13
CA GLU A 72 110.78 82.25 -42.97
C GLU A 72 109.26 82.07 -42.98
N LEU A 73 108.51 83.10 -43.36
CA LEU A 73 107.05 83.01 -43.54
C LEU A 73 106.66 82.08 -44.71
N ALA A 74 107.42 82.09 -45.81
CA ALA A 74 107.17 81.16 -46.92
C ALA A 74 107.46 79.70 -46.53
N ALA A 75 108.53 79.44 -45.78
CA ALA A 75 108.88 78.09 -45.33
C ALA A 75 107.85 77.51 -44.34
N THR A 76 107.40 78.32 -43.38
CA THR A 76 106.34 77.92 -42.42
C THR A 76 105.00 77.73 -43.10
N ALA A 77 104.61 78.59 -44.04
CA ALA A 77 103.39 78.43 -44.83
C ALA A 77 103.41 77.14 -45.68
N GLN A 78 104.57 76.76 -46.24
CA GLN A 78 104.73 75.52 -47.00
C GLN A 78 104.60 74.28 -46.11
N GLN A 79 105.14 74.33 -44.89
CA GLN A 79 105.06 73.22 -43.93
C GLN A 79 103.64 73.02 -43.40
N VAL A 80 102.92 74.11 -43.10
CA VAL A 80 101.51 74.06 -42.68
C VAL A 80 100.62 73.58 -43.83
N SER A 81 100.87 74.05 -45.06
CA SER A 81 100.16 73.56 -46.26
C SER A 81 100.38 72.06 -46.51
N GLY A 82 101.62 71.59 -46.35
CA GLY A 82 101.95 70.17 -46.47
C GLY A 82 101.26 69.29 -45.41
N LEU A 83 101.27 69.72 -44.15
CA LEU A 83 100.56 69.00 -43.07
C LEU A 83 99.05 69.00 -43.28
N TYR A 84 98.48 70.12 -43.74
CA TYR A 84 97.05 70.22 -44.06
C TYR A 84 96.67 69.29 -45.22
N GLN A 85 97.48 69.21 -46.27
CA GLN A 85 97.24 68.28 -47.39
C GLN A 85 97.32 66.81 -46.96
N ILE A 86 98.27 66.46 -46.08
CA ILE A 86 98.38 65.11 -45.53
C ILE A 86 97.15 64.77 -44.67
N GLN A 87 96.70 65.70 -43.82
CA GLN A 87 95.49 65.51 -43.01
C GLN A 87 94.23 65.37 -43.87
N LEU A 88 94.13 66.15 -44.95
CA LEU A 88 93.00 66.08 -45.87
C LEU A 88 92.98 64.75 -46.64
N ALA A 89 94.14 64.27 -47.07
CA ALA A 89 94.29 62.96 -47.71
C ALA A 89 93.97 61.81 -46.74
N GLN A 90 94.40 61.90 -45.48
CA GLN A 90 94.06 60.92 -44.44
C GLN A 90 92.56 60.89 -44.14
N MET A 91 91.90 62.05 -44.02
CA MET A 91 90.45 62.09 -43.87
C MET A 91 89.74 61.50 -45.09
N GLN A 92 90.16 61.85 -46.30
CA GLN A 92 89.56 61.29 -47.52
C GLN A 92 89.69 59.76 -47.56
N GLN A 93 90.85 59.24 -47.18
CA GLN A 93 91.06 57.80 -47.12
C GLN A 93 90.20 57.13 -46.04
N GLN A 94 90.04 57.76 -44.88
CA GLN A 94 89.14 57.28 -43.83
C GLN A 94 87.68 57.28 -44.30
N TYR A 95 87.21 58.36 -44.95
CA TYR A 95 85.86 58.40 -45.50
C TYR A 95 85.62 57.35 -46.59
N VAL A 96 86.61 57.09 -47.45
CA VAL A 96 86.50 56.04 -48.47
C VAL A 96 86.42 54.66 -47.81
N GLN A 97 87.25 54.39 -46.80
CA GLN A 97 87.21 53.13 -46.06
C GLN A 97 85.89 52.94 -45.28
N GLU A 98 85.40 53.99 -44.63
CA GLU A 98 84.10 53.96 -43.95
C GLU A 98 82.96 53.76 -44.93
N PHE A 99 83.01 54.42 -46.09
CA PHE A 99 82.00 54.26 -47.14
C PHE A 99 82.01 52.85 -47.71
N GLU A 100 83.17 52.28 -48.00
CA GLU A 100 83.30 50.89 -48.46
C GLU A 100 82.81 49.89 -47.42
N ARG A 101 83.10 50.13 -46.13
CA ARG A 101 82.60 49.30 -45.03
C ARG A 101 81.08 49.38 -44.90
N LEU A 102 80.50 50.58 -44.94
CA LEU A 102 79.05 50.78 -44.88
C LEU A 102 78.35 50.18 -46.09
N LYS A 103 78.95 50.30 -47.28
CA LYS A 103 78.44 49.67 -48.49
C LYS A 103 78.47 48.14 -48.38
N ALA A 104 79.57 47.56 -47.90
CA ALA A 104 79.64 46.12 -47.67
C ALA A 104 78.63 45.64 -46.62
N GLN A 105 78.38 46.42 -45.56
CA GLN A 105 77.34 46.12 -44.58
C GLN A 105 75.93 46.20 -45.18
N LEU A 106 75.66 47.18 -46.03
CA LEU A 106 74.38 47.31 -46.73
C LEU A 106 74.16 46.13 -47.68
N ASP A 107 75.16 45.77 -48.48
CA ASP A 107 75.10 44.65 -49.42
C ASP A 107 74.89 43.32 -48.65
N GLN A 108 75.55 43.14 -47.51
CA GLN A 108 75.34 41.97 -46.64
C GLN A 108 73.91 41.93 -46.07
N GLN A 109 73.40 43.06 -45.55
CA GLN A 109 72.03 43.13 -45.03
C GLN A 109 70.99 42.88 -46.12
N GLN A 110 71.25 43.35 -47.35
CA GLN A 110 70.36 43.11 -48.47
C GLN A 110 70.35 41.62 -48.86
N GLN A 111 71.50 40.94 -48.86
CA GLN A 111 71.56 39.49 -49.08
C GLN A 111 70.88 38.69 -47.98
N GLU A 112 71.06 39.07 -46.71
CA GLU A 112 70.37 38.43 -45.58
C GLU A 112 68.85 38.61 -45.69
N LEU A 113 68.37 39.79 -46.10
CA LEU A 113 66.95 40.06 -46.31
C LEU A 113 66.37 39.26 -47.49
N GLU A 114 67.10 39.18 -48.61
CA GLU A 114 66.70 38.39 -49.78
C GLU A 114 66.63 36.90 -49.43
N ALA A 115 67.63 36.37 -48.72
CA ALA A 115 67.62 34.98 -48.26
C ALA A 115 66.46 34.70 -47.29
N ALA A 116 66.18 35.59 -46.34
CA ALA A 116 65.06 35.45 -45.42
C ALA A 116 63.70 35.54 -46.14
N TYR A 117 63.60 36.35 -47.18
CA TYR A 117 62.39 36.45 -48.00
C TYR A 117 62.14 35.18 -48.82
N GLU A 118 63.19 34.61 -49.41
CA GLU A 118 63.11 33.34 -50.13
C GLU A 118 62.72 32.17 -49.21
N GLU A 119 63.29 32.12 -48.00
CA GLU A 119 62.93 31.13 -46.98
C GLU A 119 61.45 31.26 -46.58
N CYS A 120 60.97 32.48 -46.36
CA CYS A 120 59.56 32.74 -46.03
C CYS A 120 58.61 32.32 -47.17
N LEU A 121 58.98 32.57 -48.43
CA LEU A 121 58.21 32.11 -49.59
C LEU A 121 58.18 30.59 -49.69
N ALA A 122 59.31 29.92 -49.45
CA ALA A 122 59.40 28.46 -49.46
C ALA A 122 58.52 27.83 -48.37
N ASP A 123 58.52 28.40 -47.17
CA ASP A 123 57.68 27.92 -46.08
C ASP A 123 56.19 28.18 -46.33
N ASN A 124 55.82 29.33 -46.93
CA ASN A 124 54.45 29.57 -47.34
C ASN A 124 53.98 28.54 -48.39
N HIS A 125 54.84 28.21 -49.37
CA HIS A 125 54.56 27.16 -50.34
C HIS A 125 54.39 25.78 -49.70
N ARG A 126 55.25 25.41 -48.73
CA ARG A 126 55.11 24.15 -47.98
C ARG A 126 53.80 24.11 -47.21
N LEU A 127 53.43 25.20 -46.54
CA LEU A 127 52.20 25.29 -45.76
C LEU A 127 50.95 25.19 -46.67
N GLN A 128 50.97 25.83 -47.84
CA GLN A 128 49.91 25.69 -48.84
C GLN A 128 49.80 24.24 -49.37
N GLN A 129 50.92 23.56 -49.58
CA GLN A 129 50.91 22.14 -49.98
C GLN A 129 50.33 21.24 -48.89
N GLN A 130 50.71 21.45 -47.63
CA GLN A 130 50.17 20.69 -46.50
C GLN A 130 48.66 20.90 -46.34
N LEU A 131 48.18 22.15 -46.47
CA LEU A 131 46.76 22.44 -46.44
C LEU A 131 45.99 21.73 -47.56
N ARG A 132 46.52 21.72 -48.79
CA ARG A 132 45.89 21.00 -49.92
C ARG A 132 45.82 19.50 -49.67
N ILE A 133 46.88 18.89 -49.15
CA ILE A 133 46.90 17.46 -48.83
C ILE A 133 45.83 17.16 -47.78
N LYS A 134 45.77 17.96 -46.71
CA LYS A 134 44.79 17.80 -45.63
C LYS A 134 43.35 17.99 -46.11
N THR A 135 43.08 19.02 -46.91
CA THR A 135 41.73 19.24 -47.47
C THR A 135 41.31 18.10 -48.39
N ASN A 136 42.23 17.56 -49.20
CA ASN A 136 41.92 16.42 -50.06
C ASN A 136 41.67 15.13 -49.26
N SER A 137 42.41 14.88 -48.18
CA SER A 137 42.15 13.71 -47.32
C SER A 137 40.81 13.82 -46.60
N GLU A 138 40.47 14.99 -46.06
CA GLU A 138 39.18 15.24 -45.43
C GLU A 138 38.01 15.08 -46.43
N GLN A 139 38.18 15.53 -47.67
CA GLN A 139 37.18 15.32 -48.72
C GLN A 139 36.98 13.85 -49.05
N GLN A 140 38.06 13.05 -49.12
CA GLN A 140 37.98 11.62 -49.36
C GLN A 140 37.28 10.88 -48.21
N GLU A 141 37.56 11.24 -46.96
CA GLU A 141 36.88 10.68 -45.79
C GLU A 141 35.38 10.99 -45.80
N ILE A 142 34.99 12.22 -46.16
CA ILE A 142 33.59 12.61 -46.29
C ILE A 142 32.89 11.84 -47.42
N GLU A 143 33.56 11.64 -48.56
CA GLU A 143 33.02 10.86 -49.67
C GLU A 143 32.82 9.38 -49.31
N GLN A 144 33.78 8.78 -48.59
CA GLN A 144 33.66 7.42 -48.08
C GLN A 144 32.50 7.28 -47.09
N ALA A 145 32.40 8.19 -46.11
CA ALA A 145 31.29 8.20 -45.15
C ALA A 145 29.92 8.37 -45.83
N ARG A 146 29.83 9.19 -46.88
CA ARG A 146 28.60 9.33 -47.68
C ARG A 146 28.25 8.04 -48.41
N ALA A 147 29.23 7.34 -48.98
CA ALA A 147 28.99 6.07 -49.66
C ALA A 147 28.52 4.98 -48.69
N GLU A 148 29.10 4.90 -47.49
CA GLU A 148 28.69 3.98 -46.44
C GLU A 148 27.25 4.24 -45.99
N LEU A 149 26.91 5.50 -45.66
CA LEU A 149 25.56 5.89 -45.28
C LEU A 149 24.53 5.62 -46.37
N GLN A 150 24.90 5.80 -47.64
CA GLN A 150 24.00 5.49 -48.76
C GLN A 150 23.78 3.97 -48.89
N SER A 151 24.82 3.17 -48.68
CA SER A 151 24.70 1.70 -48.68
C SER A 151 23.83 1.18 -47.52
N GLU A 152 23.92 1.79 -46.33
CA GLU A 152 23.06 1.46 -45.19
C GLU A 152 21.61 1.85 -45.44
N ARG A 153 21.38 3.04 -46.02
CA ARG A 153 20.04 3.48 -46.42
C ARG A 153 19.40 2.49 -47.40
N ASP A 154 20.14 2.07 -48.43
CA ASP A 154 19.65 1.11 -49.43
C ASP A 154 19.39 -0.28 -48.83
N LYS A 155 20.13 -0.65 -47.77
CA LYS A 155 19.89 -1.89 -47.01
C LYS A 155 18.60 -1.78 -46.20
N LEU A 156 18.40 -0.70 -45.46
CA LEU A 156 17.19 -0.45 -44.68
C LEU A 156 15.94 -0.35 -45.55
N GLU A 157 16.05 0.25 -46.73
CA GLU A 157 14.94 0.35 -47.68
C GLU A 157 14.54 -1.03 -48.23
N ARG A 158 15.50 -1.92 -48.46
CA ARG A 158 15.25 -3.33 -48.81
C ARG A 158 14.58 -4.09 -47.66
N GLU A 159 15.09 -3.95 -46.43
CA GLU A 159 14.49 -4.59 -45.24
C GLU A 159 13.05 -4.11 -45.01
N ARG A 160 12.81 -2.80 -45.12
CA ARG A 160 11.47 -2.22 -45.05
C ARG A 160 10.53 -2.82 -46.10
N THR A 161 11.00 -2.98 -47.34
CA THR A 161 10.18 -3.54 -48.42
C THR A 161 9.83 -5.01 -48.15
N MET A 162 10.78 -5.80 -47.66
CA MET A 162 10.56 -7.20 -47.26
C MET A 162 9.53 -7.30 -46.12
N LEU A 163 9.60 -6.42 -45.12
CA LEU A 163 8.64 -6.38 -44.03
C LEU A 163 7.22 -6.04 -44.51
N TRP A 164 7.09 -5.09 -45.44
CA TRP A 164 5.79 -4.77 -46.04
C TRP A 164 5.19 -5.95 -46.80
N GLN A 165 5.99 -6.66 -47.59
CA GLN A 165 5.53 -7.87 -48.29
C GLN A 165 5.10 -8.97 -47.31
N HIS A 166 5.82 -9.14 -46.20
CA HIS A 166 5.43 -10.09 -45.17
C HIS A 166 4.11 -9.71 -44.49
N ILE A 167 3.91 -8.41 -44.20
CA ILE A 167 2.66 -7.92 -43.61
C ILE A 167 1.48 -8.16 -44.56
N GLU A 168 1.62 -7.84 -45.86
CA GLU A 168 0.59 -8.09 -46.86
C GLU A 168 0.24 -9.59 -46.93
N GLN A 169 1.23 -10.47 -46.97
CA GLN A 169 1.01 -11.93 -46.96
C GLN A 169 0.27 -12.40 -45.70
N THR A 170 0.69 -11.93 -44.51
CA THR A 170 -0.01 -12.30 -43.26
C THR A 170 -1.45 -11.78 -43.20
N GLN A 171 -1.72 -10.64 -43.85
CA GLN A 171 -3.07 -10.10 -43.93
C GLN A 171 -3.96 -10.94 -44.87
N GLU A 172 -3.43 -11.37 -46.01
CA GLU A 172 -4.14 -12.30 -46.90
C GLU A 172 -4.43 -13.65 -46.23
N GLU A 173 -3.46 -14.19 -45.48
CA GLU A 173 -3.65 -15.43 -44.69
C GLU A 173 -4.74 -15.25 -43.61
N LEU A 174 -4.75 -14.11 -42.91
CA LEU A 174 -5.77 -13.80 -41.92
C LEU A 174 -7.16 -13.68 -42.53
N GLU A 175 -7.28 -13.06 -43.71
CA GLU A 175 -8.56 -12.95 -44.43
C GLU A 175 -9.08 -14.34 -44.87
N GLN A 176 -8.19 -15.25 -45.29
CA GLN A 176 -8.56 -16.63 -45.62
C GLN A 176 -9.04 -17.40 -44.38
N VAL A 177 -8.30 -17.33 -43.27
CA VAL A 177 -8.69 -17.97 -42.00
C VAL A 177 -10.02 -17.42 -41.49
N GLN A 178 -10.26 -16.12 -41.68
CA GLN A 178 -11.51 -15.51 -41.26
C GLN A 178 -12.70 -15.97 -42.12
N ALA A 179 -12.50 -16.14 -43.44
CA ALA A 179 -13.51 -16.72 -44.32
C ALA A 179 -13.83 -18.19 -43.96
N GLU A 180 -12.81 -18.99 -43.62
CA GLU A 180 -12.98 -20.37 -43.15
C GLU A 180 -13.77 -20.42 -41.83
N LEU A 181 -13.41 -19.58 -40.86
CA LEU A 181 -14.12 -19.46 -39.58
C LEU A 181 -15.58 -19.06 -39.73
N ASP A 182 -15.89 -18.16 -40.67
CA ASP A 182 -17.27 -17.76 -40.92
C ASP A 182 -18.08 -18.88 -41.59
N SER A 183 -17.45 -19.71 -42.43
CA SER A 183 -18.08 -20.92 -42.99
C SER A 183 -18.36 -21.98 -41.92
N GLU A 184 -17.43 -22.18 -40.98
CA GLU A 184 -17.59 -23.12 -39.86
C GLU A 184 -18.69 -22.66 -38.90
N ARG A 185 -18.78 -21.36 -38.63
CA ARG A 185 -19.87 -20.77 -37.83
C ARG A 185 -21.25 -20.99 -38.45
N GLN A 186 -21.35 -20.86 -39.78
CA GLN A 186 -22.61 -21.15 -40.49
C GLN A 186 -22.98 -22.63 -40.36
N HIS A 187 -22.01 -23.53 -40.51
CA HIS A 187 -22.22 -24.97 -40.33
C HIS A 187 -22.67 -25.31 -38.90
N LEU A 188 -22.00 -24.77 -37.88
CA LEU A 188 -22.36 -24.95 -36.47
C LEU A 188 -23.74 -24.39 -36.14
N ALA A 189 -24.13 -23.25 -36.75
CA ALA A 189 -25.47 -22.70 -36.60
C ALA A 189 -26.54 -23.68 -37.11
N THR A 190 -26.31 -24.29 -38.28
CA THR A 190 -27.21 -25.33 -38.82
C THR A 190 -27.26 -26.57 -37.93
N GLN A 191 -26.12 -27.02 -37.37
CA GLN A 191 -26.10 -28.14 -36.42
C GLN A 191 -26.86 -27.84 -35.14
N ARG A 192 -26.77 -26.61 -34.60
CA ARG A 192 -27.52 -26.20 -33.41
C ARG A 192 -29.03 -26.18 -33.65
N GLU A 193 -29.46 -25.79 -34.85
CA GLU A 193 -30.87 -25.82 -35.23
C GLU A 193 -31.40 -27.27 -35.32
N GLN A 194 -30.59 -28.19 -35.87
CA GLN A 194 -30.91 -29.62 -35.87
C GLN A 194 -30.97 -30.22 -34.46
N PHE A 195 -30.01 -29.89 -33.60
CA PHE A 195 -29.98 -30.33 -32.21
C PHE A 195 -31.18 -29.78 -31.41
N ALA A 196 -31.59 -28.53 -31.63
CA ALA A 196 -32.77 -27.97 -30.98
C ALA A 196 -34.05 -28.73 -31.36
N LEU A 197 -34.16 -29.19 -32.61
CA LEU A 197 -35.24 -30.03 -33.10
C LEU A 197 -35.24 -31.43 -32.44
N GLU A 198 -34.07 -32.02 -32.24
CA GLU A 198 -33.90 -33.29 -31.51
C GLU A 198 -34.31 -33.15 -30.04
N VAL A 199 -33.85 -32.09 -29.36
CA VAL A 199 -34.22 -31.79 -27.97
C VAL A 199 -35.74 -31.57 -27.84
N GLU A 200 -36.39 -30.90 -28.79
CA GLU A 200 -37.84 -30.73 -28.77
C GLU A 200 -38.58 -32.09 -28.85
N GLN A 201 -38.03 -33.05 -29.61
CA GLN A 201 -38.57 -34.41 -29.69
C GLN A 201 -38.34 -35.18 -28.38
N GLU A 202 -37.16 -35.06 -27.76
CA GLU A 202 -36.87 -35.65 -26.46
C GLU A 202 -37.77 -35.08 -25.35
N VAL A 203 -38.03 -33.77 -25.36
CA VAL A 203 -38.94 -33.14 -24.40
C VAL A 203 -40.37 -33.66 -24.55
N LYS A 204 -40.84 -33.89 -25.79
CA LYS A 204 -42.15 -34.52 -26.03
C LYS A 204 -42.18 -35.95 -25.51
N ALA A 205 -41.13 -36.74 -25.74
CA ALA A 205 -41.02 -38.09 -25.20
C ALA A 205 -41.00 -38.10 -23.66
N ALA A 206 -40.28 -37.16 -23.03
CA ALA A 206 -40.24 -37.01 -21.58
C ALA A 206 -41.60 -36.57 -20.99
N GLN A 207 -42.39 -35.77 -21.72
CA GLN A 207 -43.76 -35.43 -21.33
C GLN A 207 -44.69 -36.65 -21.39
N GLU A 208 -44.53 -37.52 -22.37
CA GLU A 208 -45.26 -38.79 -22.46
C GLU A 208 -44.86 -39.75 -21.33
N GLU A 209 -43.57 -39.82 -20.99
CA GLU A 209 -43.07 -40.58 -19.83
C GLU A 209 -43.60 -40.03 -18.51
N LEU A 210 -43.68 -38.70 -18.36
CA LEU A 210 -44.26 -38.05 -17.19
C LEU A 210 -45.75 -38.39 -17.05
N ALA A 211 -46.51 -38.37 -18.15
CA ALA A 211 -47.91 -38.78 -18.15
C ALA A 211 -48.08 -40.27 -17.75
N ALA A 212 -47.15 -41.14 -18.16
CA ALA A 212 -47.11 -42.53 -17.71
C ALA A 212 -46.82 -42.64 -16.20
N LYS A 213 -45.87 -41.85 -15.68
CA LYS A 213 -45.60 -41.76 -14.23
C LYS A 213 -46.78 -41.21 -13.44
N GLU A 214 -47.52 -40.26 -13.99
CA GLU A 214 -48.76 -39.77 -13.36
C GLU A 214 -49.82 -40.86 -13.27
N ALA A 215 -49.95 -41.71 -14.30
CA ALA A 215 -50.83 -42.88 -14.26
C ALA A 215 -50.37 -43.89 -13.20
N GLU A 216 -49.06 -44.11 -13.07
CA GLU A 216 -48.46 -44.94 -12.02
C GLU A 216 -48.71 -44.37 -10.61
N MET A 217 -48.55 -43.05 -10.43
CA MET A 217 -48.86 -42.38 -9.16
C MET A 217 -50.34 -42.48 -8.79
N ARG A 218 -51.26 -42.48 -9.77
CA ARG A 218 -52.68 -42.74 -9.49
C ARG A 218 -52.91 -44.16 -8.99
N THR A 219 -52.25 -45.15 -9.58
CA THR A 219 -52.32 -46.53 -9.06
C THR A 219 -51.70 -46.65 -7.67
N HIS A 220 -50.63 -45.91 -7.38
CA HIS A 220 -50.04 -45.84 -6.05
C HIS A 220 -50.99 -45.16 -5.04
N PHE A 221 -51.70 -44.10 -5.45
CA PHE A 221 -52.71 -43.45 -4.62
C PHE A 221 -53.89 -44.38 -4.29
N GLU A 222 -54.31 -45.21 -5.25
CA GLU A 222 -55.32 -46.25 -5.02
C GLU A 222 -54.84 -47.28 -3.99
N GLN A 223 -53.55 -47.62 -4.00
CA GLN A 223 -52.92 -48.47 -2.98
C GLN A 223 -52.86 -47.76 -1.62
N GLU A 224 -52.45 -46.50 -1.57
CA GLU A 224 -52.47 -45.70 -0.33
C GLU A 224 -53.89 -45.56 0.25
N TRP A 225 -54.89 -45.51 -0.61
CA TRP A 225 -56.28 -45.49 -0.19
C TRP A 225 -56.67 -46.81 0.50
N GLN A 226 -56.24 -47.95 -0.03
CA GLN A 226 -56.39 -49.25 0.65
C GLN A 226 -55.62 -49.27 1.99
N THR A 227 -54.41 -48.72 2.04
CA THR A 227 -53.64 -48.58 3.29
C THR A 227 -54.35 -47.68 4.30
N ARG A 228 -55.08 -46.65 3.85
CA ARG A 228 -55.91 -45.80 4.71
C ARG A 228 -57.15 -46.52 5.23
N GLU A 229 -57.74 -47.40 4.43
CA GLU A 229 -58.84 -48.25 4.87
C GLU A 229 -58.37 -49.19 6.00
N GLU A 230 -57.17 -49.77 5.86
CA GLU A 230 -56.49 -50.51 6.92
C GLU A 230 -56.21 -49.61 8.14
N TYR A 231 -55.76 -48.36 7.95
CA TYR A 231 -55.56 -47.38 9.03
C TYR A 231 -56.85 -47.08 9.82
N TYR A 232 -57.99 -46.92 9.15
CA TYR A 232 -59.27 -46.68 9.84
C TYR A 232 -59.79 -47.93 10.56
N SER A 233 -59.51 -49.13 10.05
CA SER A 233 -59.73 -50.37 10.79
C SER A 233 -58.86 -50.45 12.06
N GLY A 234 -57.61 -50.00 11.97
CA GLY A 234 -56.72 -49.80 13.10
C GLY A 234 -57.23 -48.74 14.09
N MET A 235 -57.87 -47.67 13.63
CA MET A 235 -58.55 -46.71 14.52
C MET A 235 -59.72 -47.31 15.29
N ALA A 236 -60.45 -48.27 14.71
CA ALA A 236 -61.51 -49.00 15.41
C ALA A 236 -60.93 -49.92 16.50
N GLU A 237 -59.80 -50.57 16.24
CA GLU A 237 -59.04 -51.28 17.27
C GLU A 237 -58.48 -50.33 18.34
N GLN A 238 -58.02 -49.15 17.96
CA GLN A 238 -57.61 -48.11 18.91
C GLN A 238 -58.77 -47.62 19.78
N ALA A 239 -59.99 -47.51 19.26
CA ALA A 239 -61.17 -47.18 20.04
C ALA A 239 -61.53 -48.29 21.06
N LEU A 240 -61.35 -49.55 20.66
CA LEU A 240 -61.47 -50.73 21.54
C LEU A 240 -60.37 -50.74 22.62
N THR A 241 -59.16 -50.31 22.25
CA THR A 241 -58.03 -50.11 23.15
C THR A 241 -58.29 -48.93 24.10
N GLN A 242 -58.90 -47.84 23.65
CA GLN A 242 -59.30 -46.71 24.50
C GLN A 242 -60.41 -47.08 25.48
N TYR A 243 -61.35 -47.94 25.07
CA TYR A 243 -62.32 -48.54 25.98
C TYR A 243 -61.64 -49.40 27.06
N GLN A 244 -60.62 -50.19 26.72
CA GLN A 244 -59.82 -50.93 27.69
C GLN A 244 -58.97 -50.02 28.60
N LEU A 245 -58.40 -48.93 28.06
CA LEU A 245 -57.67 -47.90 28.82
C LEU A 245 -58.57 -47.18 29.83
N SER A 246 -59.85 -47.00 29.53
CA SER A 246 -60.81 -46.38 30.45
C SER A 246 -61.04 -47.19 31.74
N LYS A 247 -60.75 -48.50 31.71
CA LYS A 247 -60.84 -49.42 32.86
C LYS A 247 -59.58 -49.47 33.73
N ARG A 248 -58.47 -48.82 33.32
CA ARG A 248 -57.24 -48.70 34.12
C ARG A 248 -57.32 -47.53 35.09
N PRO A 249 -56.66 -47.56 36.25
CA PRO A 249 -56.60 -46.40 37.14
C PRO A 249 -55.85 -45.24 36.49
N ASP A 250 -56.25 -44.02 36.82
CA ASP A 250 -55.49 -42.84 36.42
C ASP A 250 -54.28 -42.71 37.36
N LEU A 251 -53.07 -42.61 36.79
CA LEU A 251 -51.85 -42.41 37.56
C LEU A 251 -51.48 -40.91 37.59
N PRO A 252 -51.04 -40.37 38.74
CA PRO A 252 -50.50 -39.03 38.83
C PRO A 252 -49.30 -38.86 37.89
N THR A 253 -49.11 -37.63 37.41
CA THR A 253 -48.07 -37.25 36.44
C THR A 253 -46.65 -37.52 36.95
N GLY A 254 -46.43 -37.39 38.26
CA GLY A 254 -45.13 -37.68 38.89
C GLY A 254 -44.18 -36.48 38.85
N HIS A 255 -44.72 -35.26 38.80
CA HIS A 255 -43.93 -34.03 38.80
C HIS A 255 -43.41 -33.66 40.19
N THR A 256 -44.07 -34.14 41.24
CA THR A 256 -43.58 -34.03 42.62
C THR A 256 -43.26 -35.39 43.21
N HIS A 257 -42.46 -35.42 44.27
CA HIS A 257 -42.13 -36.67 44.94
C HIS A 257 -43.38 -37.35 45.53
N GLU A 258 -44.36 -36.59 46.03
CA GLU A 258 -45.63 -37.14 46.53
C GLU A 258 -46.46 -37.72 45.39
N GLU A 259 -46.44 -37.13 44.21
CA GLU A 259 -47.11 -37.70 43.04
C GLU A 259 -46.48 -39.02 42.61
N LEU A 260 -45.14 -39.13 42.65
CA LEU A 260 -44.43 -40.39 42.36
C LEU A 260 -44.81 -41.48 43.36
N LEU A 261 -44.82 -41.17 44.67
CA LEU A 261 -45.24 -42.10 45.72
C LEU A 261 -46.71 -42.50 45.58
N SER A 262 -47.57 -41.57 45.17
CA SER A 262 -48.99 -41.80 44.96
C SER A 262 -49.29 -42.75 43.79
N ARG A 263 -48.37 -42.89 42.81
CA ARG A 263 -48.52 -43.85 41.71
C ARG A 263 -48.52 -45.29 42.21
N ASP A 264 -47.64 -45.62 43.15
CA ASP A 264 -47.55 -46.98 43.70
C ASP A 264 -48.71 -47.29 44.66
N VAL A 265 -49.20 -46.27 45.36
CA VAL A 265 -50.46 -46.34 46.14
C VAL A 265 -51.64 -46.71 45.22
N ILE A 266 -51.77 -46.05 44.07
CA ILE A 266 -52.90 -46.26 43.15
C ILE A 266 -52.82 -47.63 42.45
N ARG A 267 -51.62 -48.09 42.10
CA ARG A 267 -51.41 -49.47 41.60
C ARG A 267 -51.79 -50.53 42.64
N THR A 268 -51.49 -50.26 43.90
CA THR A 268 -51.86 -51.15 45.01
C THR A 268 -53.38 -51.21 45.18
N LEU A 269 -54.10 -50.10 45.00
CA LEU A 269 -55.57 -50.08 45.02
C LEU A 269 -56.19 -50.89 43.87
N GLU A 270 -55.59 -50.85 42.67
CA GLU A 270 -56.02 -51.63 41.51
C GLU A 270 -55.96 -53.15 41.78
N GLN A 271 -54.91 -53.63 42.45
CA GLN A 271 -54.78 -55.05 42.84
C GLN A 271 -55.94 -55.52 43.75
N TRP A 272 -56.52 -54.60 44.51
CA TRP A 272 -57.70 -54.85 45.36
C TRP A 272 -59.03 -54.57 44.64
N SER A 273 -59.02 -54.48 43.30
CA SER A 273 -60.19 -54.17 42.46
C SER A 273 -60.81 -52.80 42.74
N ILE A 274 -60.03 -51.84 43.23
CA ILE A 274 -60.42 -50.44 43.39
C ILE A 274 -59.78 -49.63 42.26
N ILE A 275 -60.56 -49.28 41.24
CA ILE A 275 -60.09 -48.43 40.14
C ILE A 275 -60.20 -46.97 40.55
N ALA A 276 -59.05 -46.38 40.92
CA ALA A 276 -58.96 -44.96 41.28
C ALA A 276 -58.89 -44.09 40.02
N LYS A 277 -59.80 -43.13 39.90
CA LYS A 277 -59.84 -42.12 38.84
C LYS A 277 -59.62 -40.73 39.40
N ARG A 278 -59.01 -39.87 38.59
CA ARG A 278 -58.69 -38.47 38.93
C ARG A 278 -58.03 -38.32 40.30
N PRO A 279 -56.88 -38.97 40.53
CA PRO A 279 -56.16 -38.79 41.78
C PRO A 279 -55.69 -37.35 41.91
N GLU A 280 -56.05 -36.72 43.02
CA GLU A 280 -55.49 -35.45 43.44
C GLU A 280 -54.58 -35.69 44.63
N VAL A 281 -53.31 -35.37 44.46
CA VAL A 281 -52.29 -35.47 45.50
C VAL A 281 -52.13 -34.10 46.13
N ARG A 282 -52.26 -34.02 47.46
CA ARG A 282 -52.07 -32.77 48.20
C ARG A 282 -51.03 -32.94 49.30
N PRO A 283 -49.97 -32.12 49.32
CA PRO A 283 -49.06 -32.11 50.44
C PRO A 283 -49.77 -31.56 51.69
N LEU A 284 -49.55 -32.20 52.83
CA LEU A 284 -50.10 -31.82 54.13
C LEU A 284 -48.97 -31.42 55.11
N PRO A 285 -49.24 -30.52 56.07
CA PRO A 285 -48.23 -30.13 57.06
C PRO A 285 -47.76 -31.32 57.90
N GLY A 286 -46.48 -31.31 58.27
CA GLY A 286 -45.84 -32.37 59.07
C GLY A 286 -45.31 -33.55 58.26
N LYS A 287 -44.84 -33.31 57.01
CA LYS A 287 -44.35 -34.35 56.08
C LYS A 287 -45.39 -35.46 55.86
N LYS A 288 -46.65 -35.05 55.66
CA LYS A 288 -47.76 -35.92 55.28
C LYS A 288 -48.21 -35.56 53.89
N PHE A 289 -48.87 -36.48 53.20
CA PHE A 289 -49.57 -36.14 51.97
C PHE A 289 -50.88 -36.91 51.91
N SER A 290 -51.87 -36.34 51.22
CA SER A 290 -53.12 -37.01 50.96
C SER A 290 -53.30 -37.32 49.49
N VAL A 291 -53.91 -38.47 49.22
CA VAL A 291 -54.32 -38.90 47.88
C VAL A 291 -55.82 -39.03 47.89
N SER A 292 -56.49 -38.17 47.15
CA SER A 292 -57.94 -38.17 47.02
C SER A 292 -58.38 -38.59 45.62
N PHE A 293 -59.29 -39.56 45.51
CA PHE A 293 -59.66 -40.15 44.22
C PHE A 293 -61.14 -40.52 44.16
N GLU A 294 -61.67 -40.59 42.94
CA GLU A 294 -62.99 -41.13 42.63
C GLU A 294 -62.88 -42.64 42.40
N VAL A 295 -63.85 -43.42 42.84
CA VAL A 295 -63.89 -44.87 42.55
C VAL A 295 -64.77 -45.08 41.32
N PHE A 296 -64.18 -45.63 40.26
CA PHE A 296 -64.91 -45.93 39.04
C PHE A 296 -65.64 -47.27 39.18
N PRO A 297 -66.97 -47.32 38.99
CA PRO A 297 -67.72 -48.58 39.04
C PRO A 297 -67.42 -49.41 37.80
N VAL A 298 -66.84 -50.59 37.97
CA VAL A 298 -66.62 -51.54 36.88
C VAL A 298 -67.85 -52.44 36.79
N LEU A 299 -68.47 -52.58 35.61
CA LEU A 299 -69.52 -53.58 35.35
C LEU A 299 -68.87 -54.93 34.99
N GLU A 300 -69.58 -56.04 35.25
CA GLU A 300 -69.09 -57.41 35.05
C GLU A 300 -68.59 -57.66 33.61
N ASP A 301 -67.28 -57.59 33.42
CA ASP A 301 -66.59 -58.39 32.43
C ASP A 301 -66.09 -59.62 33.19
N GLY A 302 -66.45 -60.82 32.74
CA GLY A 302 -66.34 -62.12 33.44
C GLY A 302 -64.99 -62.59 34.01
N THR A 303 -64.04 -61.70 34.31
CA THR A 303 -62.72 -61.96 34.91
C THR A 303 -62.57 -61.46 36.35
N ILE A 304 -63.45 -60.58 36.88
CA ILE A 304 -63.32 -59.99 38.23
C ILE A 304 -64.33 -60.61 39.20
N GLN A 305 -63.87 -61.30 40.26
CA GLN A 305 -64.72 -62.08 41.18
C GLN A 305 -65.45 -61.28 42.27
N THR A 306 -65.03 -60.04 42.58
CA THR A 306 -65.78 -59.16 43.50
C THR A 306 -65.79 -57.74 42.97
N VAL A 307 -66.95 -57.29 42.50
CA VAL A 307 -67.12 -55.97 41.91
C VAL A 307 -67.37 -54.95 43.00
N ILE A 308 -66.49 -53.95 43.12
CA ILE A 308 -66.71 -52.75 43.95
C ILE A 308 -67.48 -51.74 43.08
N ARG A 309 -68.76 -51.57 43.38
CA ARG A 309 -69.72 -50.79 42.58
C ARG A 309 -69.89 -49.36 43.09
N SER A 310 -69.31 -49.05 44.25
CA SER A 310 -69.43 -47.71 44.83
C SER A 310 -68.27 -47.34 45.75
N THR A 311 -68.13 -46.04 45.99
CA THR A 311 -67.17 -45.44 46.93
C THR A 311 -67.41 -45.91 48.37
N ALA A 312 -68.67 -46.17 48.74
CA ALA A 312 -69.03 -46.71 50.06
C ALA A 312 -68.52 -48.14 50.26
N GLU A 313 -68.54 -48.96 49.20
CA GLU A 313 -67.99 -50.32 49.23
C GLU A 313 -66.47 -50.32 49.29
N ALA A 314 -65.81 -49.46 48.50
CA ALA A 314 -64.37 -49.26 48.56
C ALA A 314 -63.91 -48.78 49.96
N TYR A 315 -64.62 -47.82 50.54
CA TYR A 315 -64.36 -47.34 51.90
C TYR A 315 -64.47 -48.45 52.94
N LYS A 316 -65.55 -49.25 52.85
CA LYS A 316 -65.76 -50.38 53.76
C LYS A 316 -64.66 -51.42 53.59
N LEU A 317 -64.24 -51.73 52.37
CA LEU A 317 -63.16 -52.69 52.09
C LEU A 317 -61.83 -52.24 52.71
N ILE A 318 -61.39 -51.02 52.41
CA ILE A 318 -60.13 -50.47 52.93
C ILE A 318 -60.16 -50.40 54.46
N LYS A 319 -61.28 -49.98 55.06
CA LYS A 319 -61.38 -49.80 56.51
C LYS A 319 -61.52 -51.11 57.30
N THR A 320 -62.18 -52.12 56.73
CA THR A 320 -62.50 -53.36 57.46
C THR A 320 -61.52 -54.51 57.22
N LYS A 321 -60.72 -54.47 56.15
CA LYS A 321 -59.68 -55.47 55.87
C LYS A 321 -58.28 -54.93 56.23
N PRO A 322 -57.65 -55.42 57.32
CA PRO A 322 -56.32 -54.97 57.74
C PRO A 322 -55.23 -55.18 56.69
N GLU A 323 -55.37 -56.22 55.85
CA GLU A 323 -54.44 -56.57 54.77
C GLU A 323 -54.32 -55.46 53.72
N VAL A 324 -55.42 -54.79 53.38
CA VAL A 324 -55.44 -53.70 52.40
C VAL A 324 -54.64 -52.50 52.91
N LEU A 325 -54.83 -52.14 54.19
CA LEU A 325 -54.10 -51.03 54.83
C LEU A 325 -52.60 -51.32 54.95
N ALA A 326 -52.23 -52.59 55.21
CA ALA A 326 -50.83 -53.00 55.28
C ALA A 326 -50.15 -52.91 53.89
N SER A 327 -50.81 -53.35 52.82
CA SER A 327 -50.30 -53.21 51.45
C SER A 327 -50.14 -51.74 51.05
N LEU A 328 -51.11 -50.89 51.39
CA LEU A 328 -51.03 -49.45 51.11
C LEU A 328 -49.87 -48.79 51.87
N LYS A 329 -49.64 -49.15 53.14
CA LYS A 329 -48.47 -48.67 53.90
C LYS A 329 -47.16 -49.09 53.23
N GLY A 330 -47.06 -50.35 52.78
CA GLY A 330 -45.86 -50.88 52.12
C GLY A 330 -45.53 -50.24 50.78
N SER A 331 -46.52 -49.64 50.10
CA SER A 331 -46.35 -48.97 48.81
C SER A 331 -45.68 -47.59 48.88
N VAL A 332 -45.52 -47.03 50.08
CA VAL A 332 -44.88 -45.71 50.29
C VAL A 332 -43.63 -45.89 51.16
N PRO A 333 -42.41 -45.79 50.59
CA PRO A 333 -41.16 -45.88 51.33
C PRO A 333 -41.11 -44.87 52.48
N GLY A 334 -40.77 -45.35 53.68
CA GLY A 334 -40.67 -44.50 54.87
C GLY A 334 -42.01 -44.15 55.53
N CYS A 335 -43.11 -44.83 55.17
CA CYS A 335 -44.41 -44.58 55.78
C CYS A 335 -44.46 -45.03 57.25
N HIS A 336 -44.62 -44.08 58.18
CA HIS A 336 -44.48 -44.35 59.63
C HIS A 336 -45.65 -45.18 60.18
N GLU A 337 -46.88 -44.85 59.79
CA GLU A 337 -48.13 -45.46 60.29
C GLU A 337 -49.00 -46.01 59.15
N ASN A 338 -50.03 -46.79 59.49
CA ASN A 338 -51.02 -47.21 58.47
C ASN A 338 -51.77 -45.97 57.97
N PRO A 339 -52.04 -45.87 56.65
CA PRO A 339 -52.71 -44.70 56.10
C PRO A 339 -54.12 -44.56 56.66
N SER A 340 -54.52 -43.32 56.98
CA SER A 340 -55.89 -43.06 57.43
C SER A 340 -56.80 -42.88 56.22
N VAL A 341 -57.99 -43.49 56.25
CA VAL A 341 -58.99 -43.42 55.16
C VAL A 341 -60.21 -42.59 55.58
N GLN A 342 -60.57 -41.61 54.76
CA GLN A 342 -61.72 -40.74 54.97
C GLN A 342 -62.60 -40.71 53.71
N SER A 343 -63.92 -40.61 53.90
CA SER A 343 -64.84 -40.35 52.80
C SER A 343 -65.12 -38.86 52.75
N ILE A 344 -64.85 -38.23 51.59
CA ILE A 344 -65.01 -36.80 51.34
C ILE A 344 -66.30 -36.56 50.54
N PRO A 345 -66.94 -35.36 50.63
CA PRO A 345 -68.02 -34.96 49.73
C PRO A 345 -67.70 -35.20 48.24
N ASN A 346 -68.74 -35.37 47.43
CA ASN A 346 -68.67 -35.70 45.99
C ASN A 346 -68.20 -37.14 45.68
N ASN A 347 -68.51 -38.13 46.54
CA ASN A 347 -68.19 -39.54 46.29
C ASN A 347 -66.68 -39.76 46.05
N ARG A 348 -65.83 -39.18 46.92
CA ARG A 348 -64.37 -39.38 46.87
C ARG A 348 -63.86 -40.01 48.15
N LEU A 349 -62.77 -40.77 48.01
CA LEU A 349 -62.00 -41.29 49.13
C LEU A 349 -60.70 -40.55 49.24
N GLU A 350 -60.26 -40.28 50.46
CA GLU A 350 -58.95 -39.71 50.75
C GLU A 350 -58.15 -40.64 51.65
N LEU A 351 -56.91 -40.90 51.24
CA LEU A 351 -55.91 -41.63 52.00
C LEU A 351 -54.82 -40.65 52.45
N ILE A 352 -54.45 -40.67 53.72
CA ILE A 352 -53.40 -39.80 54.28
C ILE A 352 -52.21 -40.65 54.68
N PHE A 353 -51.04 -40.32 54.15
CA PHE A 353 -49.75 -40.98 54.39
C PHE A 353 -48.79 -40.06 55.13
N ASP A 354 -47.98 -40.63 56.02
CA ASP A 354 -46.92 -39.92 56.76
C ASP A 354 -45.55 -40.35 56.24
N ILE A 355 -44.84 -39.44 55.56
CA ILE A 355 -43.54 -39.64 54.90
C ILE A 355 -42.41 -38.92 55.61
N SER A 356 -42.54 -38.70 56.92
CA SER A 356 -41.58 -37.93 57.70
C SER A 356 -40.13 -38.46 57.70
N GLY A 357 -39.89 -39.66 57.17
CA GLY A 357 -38.60 -40.37 57.16
C GLY A 357 -37.61 -40.13 56.00
N VAL A 358 -37.84 -39.25 55.01
CA VAL A 358 -36.92 -39.05 53.83
C VAL A 358 -36.62 -37.55 53.55
N ASP A 359 -35.46 -37.24 52.93
CA ASP A 359 -34.98 -35.88 52.53
C ASP A 359 -34.71 -35.78 51.01
N TRP A 360 -35.45 -34.91 50.30
CA TRP A 360 -35.55 -34.88 48.84
C TRP A 360 -34.78 -33.73 48.16
N ASN A 361 -34.45 -32.66 48.90
CA ASN A 361 -33.83 -31.46 48.33
C ASN A 361 -32.37 -31.68 47.88
N ALA A 362 -31.71 -32.72 48.39
CA ALA A 362 -30.30 -33.01 48.08
C ALA A 362 -30.08 -33.55 46.66
N ILE A 363 -31.08 -34.19 46.05
CA ILE A 363 -30.93 -34.95 44.79
C ILE A 363 -30.99 -34.04 43.56
N GLU A 364 -31.76 -32.95 43.61
CA GLU A 364 -32.04 -32.11 42.44
C GLU A 364 -30.92 -31.10 42.14
N ILE A 365 -30.21 -30.63 43.18
CA ILE A 365 -29.06 -29.72 43.08
C ILE A 365 -27.88 -30.39 42.34
N GLN A 366 -27.69 -31.69 42.54
CA GLN A 366 -26.55 -32.45 42.01
C GLN A 366 -26.60 -32.63 40.47
N LYS A 367 -27.79 -32.56 39.86
CA LYS A 367 -27.98 -32.79 38.41
C LYS A 367 -27.67 -31.55 37.57
N GLN A 368 -28.00 -30.35 38.07
CA GLN A 368 -27.75 -29.09 37.35
C GLN A 368 -26.27 -28.69 37.34
N GLU A 369 -25.50 -29.09 38.36
CA GLU A 369 -24.06 -28.79 38.43
C GLU A 369 -23.24 -29.57 37.39
N GLN A 370 -23.72 -30.72 36.90
CA GLN A 370 -22.99 -31.57 35.95
C GLN A 370 -23.05 -31.08 34.49
N GLU A 371 -24.15 -30.48 34.04
CA GLU A 371 -24.32 -30.05 32.64
C GLU A 371 -23.57 -28.75 32.31
N LEU A 372 -23.36 -27.87 33.29
CA LEU A 372 -22.60 -26.62 33.14
C LEU A 372 -21.07 -26.81 33.16
N GLN A 373 -20.57 -27.98 33.56
CA GLN A 373 -19.14 -28.24 33.75
C GLN A 373 -18.39 -28.71 32.51
N ALA A 374 -19.06 -29.13 31.42
CA ALA A 374 -18.37 -29.66 30.23
C ALA A 374 -18.02 -28.56 29.20
N ILE A 375 -16.84 -27.94 29.32
CA ILE A 375 -16.26 -27.16 28.21
C ILE A 375 -15.90 -28.12 27.08
N ARG A 376 -16.67 -28.15 26.00
CA ARG A 376 -16.38 -28.99 24.84
C ARG A 376 -15.36 -28.30 23.93
N GLU A 377 -14.13 -28.81 23.88
CA GLU A 377 -13.15 -28.41 22.87
C GLU A 377 -13.60 -28.93 21.49
N PRO A 378 -13.44 -28.14 20.42
CA PRO A 378 -13.71 -28.62 19.08
C PRO A 378 -12.68 -29.70 18.68
N GLY A 379 -13.08 -30.59 17.78
CA GLY A 379 -12.20 -31.62 17.23
C GLY A 379 -11.02 -31.02 16.48
N TRP A 380 -9.97 -31.81 16.24
CA TRP A 380 -8.73 -31.38 15.61
C TRP A 380 -8.94 -30.83 14.18
N GLU A 381 -10.03 -31.14 13.48
CA GLU A 381 -10.27 -30.59 12.13
C GLU A 381 -10.65 -29.10 12.13
N HIS A 382 -10.91 -28.51 13.31
CA HIS A 382 -11.48 -27.17 13.42
C HIS A 382 -10.61 -26.08 12.77
N LEU A 383 -9.29 -26.18 12.89
CA LEU A 383 -8.37 -25.19 12.33
C LEU A 383 -8.26 -25.34 10.82
N ILE A 384 -8.26 -26.58 10.32
CA ILE A 384 -8.29 -26.87 8.88
C ILE A 384 -9.52 -26.23 8.26
N ARG A 385 -10.71 -26.52 8.80
CA ARG A 385 -11.96 -25.92 8.32
C ARG A 385 -11.94 -24.39 8.40
N PHE A 386 -11.44 -23.85 9.51
CA PHE A 386 -11.34 -22.40 9.69
C PHE A 386 -10.45 -21.75 8.62
N VAL A 387 -9.30 -22.34 8.28
CA VAL A 387 -8.42 -21.80 7.24
C VAL A 387 -9.04 -21.99 5.85
N ALA A 388 -9.67 -23.12 5.56
CA ALA A 388 -10.25 -23.43 4.25
C ALA A 388 -11.41 -22.49 3.88
N GLU A 389 -12.32 -22.28 4.82
CA GLU A 389 -13.53 -21.49 4.58
C GLU A 389 -13.24 -19.99 4.51
N ASN A 390 -12.15 -19.53 5.12
CA ASN A 390 -11.85 -18.12 5.27
C ASN A 390 -10.72 -17.67 4.31
N PRO A 391 -10.99 -16.75 3.36
CA PRO A 391 -10.01 -16.33 2.36
C PRO A 391 -8.81 -15.58 2.94
N HIS A 392 -9.04 -14.88 4.04
CA HIS A 392 -8.03 -14.14 4.78
C HIS A 392 -8.24 -14.41 6.26
N VAL A 393 -7.14 -14.57 6.99
CA VAL A 393 -7.14 -14.83 8.43
C VAL A 393 -6.41 -13.69 9.11
N ASN A 394 -7.08 -13.06 10.08
CA ASN A 394 -6.49 -12.01 10.90
C ASN A 394 -6.27 -12.53 12.32
N ILE A 395 -5.11 -12.28 12.89
CA ILE A 395 -4.73 -12.75 14.22
C ILE A 395 -4.40 -11.52 15.05
N MET A 396 -5.24 -11.27 16.05
CA MET A 396 -5.03 -10.21 17.02
C MET A 396 -4.62 -10.84 18.34
N ALA A 397 -3.40 -10.56 18.78
CA ALA A 397 -2.77 -11.32 19.84
C ALA A 397 -1.66 -10.51 20.51
N ASP A 398 -1.59 -10.58 21.83
CA ASP A 398 -0.51 -9.98 22.61
C ASP A 398 0.78 -10.81 22.55
N SER A 399 1.91 -10.21 22.89
CA SER A 399 3.19 -10.94 22.98
C SER A 399 3.10 -12.10 23.97
N GLY A 400 3.63 -13.27 23.60
CA GLY A 400 3.64 -14.45 24.47
C GLY A 400 2.31 -15.22 24.55
N SER A 401 1.30 -14.87 23.75
CA SER A 401 0.00 -15.56 23.68
C SER A 401 -0.03 -16.77 22.73
N GLY A 402 1.11 -17.12 22.09
CA GLY A 402 1.20 -18.25 21.15
C GLY A 402 0.95 -17.88 19.68
N LYS A 403 0.95 -16.58 19.33
CA LYS A 403 0.75 -16.04 17.97
C LYS A 403 1.61 -16.74 16.90
N THR A 404 2.92 -16.84 17.12
CA THR A 404 3.87 -17.45 16.16
C THR A 404 3.56 -18.92 15.92
N THR A 405 3.35 -19.70 16.98
CA THR A 405 2.99 -21.13 16.89
C THR A 405 1.69 -21.34 16.11
N LEU A 406 0.70 -20.47 16.32
CA LEU A 406 -0.56 -20.53 15.58
C LEU A 406 -0.36 -20.17 14.09
N ILE A 407 0.44 -19.15 13.78
CA ILE A 407 0.79 -18.75 12.42
C ILE A 407 1.43 -19.91 11.66
N ASP A 408 2.41 -20.60 12.25
CA ASP A 408 3.10 -21.73 11.61
C ASP A 408 2.13 -22.84 11.21
N ASN A 409 1.19 -23.18 12.10
CA ASN A 409 0.17 -24.18 11.81
C ASN A 409 -0.82 -23.71 10.73
N ILE A 410 -1.24 -22.45 10.75
CA ILE A 410 -2.10 -21.87 9.70
C ILE A 410 -1.39 -21.88 8.34
N ILE A 411 -0.10 -21.58 8.29
CA ILE A 411 0.70 -21.63 7.06
C ILE A 411 0.80 -23.06 6.53
N ALA A 412 1.05 -24.04 7.40
CA ALA A 412 1.10 -25.46 7.01
C ALA A 412 -0.23 -25.91 6.38
N ILE A 413 -1.36 -25.59 7.04
CA ILE A 413 -2.71 -25.87 6.54
C ILE A 413 -2.96 -25.16 5.20
N ALA A 414 -2.63 -23.86 5.10
CA ALA A 414 -2.86 -23.10 3.89
C ALA A 414 -2.01 -23.60 2.70
N LYS A 415 -0.77 -24.04 2.93
CA LYS A 415 0.07 -24.67 1.89
C LYS A 415 -0.54 -25.99 1.42
N HIS A 416 -1.03 -26.81 2.34
CA HIS A 416 -1.70 -28.06 2.01
C HIS A 416 -2.97 -27.82 1.18
N GLU A 417 -3.83 -26.87 1.57
CA GLU A 417 -5.06 -26.52 0.83
C GLU A 417 -4.80 -26.05 -0.60
N PHE A 418 -3.72 -25.30 -0.82
CA PHE A 418 -3.40 -24.74 -2.12
C PHE A 418 -2.48 -25.64 -2.96
N GLY A 419 -1.90 -26.68 -2.37
CA GLY A 419 -1.01 -27.66 -2.99
C GLY A 419 0.45 -27.20 -3.12
N ASP A 420 1.32 -28.09 -3.60
CA ASP A 420 2.78 -27.92 -3.61
C ASP A 420 3.30 -26.71 -4.40
N ALA A 421 2.51 -26.18 -5.33
CA ALA A 421 2.88 -25.01 -6.15
C ALA A 421 2.66 -23.67 -5.43
N THR A 422 2.30 -23.69 -4.14
CA THR A 422 1.97 -22.49 -3.37
C THR A 422 3.21 -21.75 -2.92
N GLU A 423 3.25 -20.47 -3.24
CA GLU A 423 4.31 -19.57 -2.82
C GLU A 423 3.94 -18.88 -1.50
N LEU A 424 4.86 -18.86 -0.53
CA LEU A 424 4.72 -18.12 0.72
C LEU A 424 5.63 -16.90 0.68
N ILE A 425 5.05 -15.72 0.91
CA ILE A 425 5.75 -14.45 0.92
C ILE A 425 5.58 -13.85 2.31
N GLY A 426 6.66 -13.82 3.08
CA GLY A 426 6.67 -13.23 4.40
C GLY A 426 7.02 -11.75 4.38
N VAL A 427 6.24 -10.97 5.11
CA VAL A 427 6.41 -9.53 5.31
C VAL A 427 6.48 -9.29 6.81
N ASN A 428 7.59 -8.72 7.28
CA ASN A 428 7.73 -8.36 8.69
C ASN A 428 8.50 -7.03 8.84
N PRO A 429 7.85 -5.94 9.29
CA PRO A 429 8.51 -4.65 9.51
C PRO A 429 9.44 -4.66 10.73
N LYS A 430 9.29 -5.64 11.63
CA LYS A 430 10.00 -5.72 12.90
C LYS A 430 10.30 -7.18 13.28
N PRO A 431 11.17 -7.87 12.52
CA PRO A 431 11.55 -9.24 12.85
C PRO A 431 12.22 -9.32 14.22
N THR A 432 11.96 -10.39 14.95
CA THR A 432 12.57 -10.74 16.23
C THR A 432 13.51 -11.93 16.08
N GLU A 433 14.30 -12.26 17.11
CA GLU A 433 15.19 -13.44 17.10
C GLU A 433 14.42 -14.77 16.89
N GLU A 434 13.14 -14.80 17.27
CA GLU A 434 12.26 -15.97 17.09
C GLU A 434 11.63 -16.04 15.69
N THR A 435 11.81 -15.00 14.86
CA THR A 435 11.23 -14.94 13.52
C THR A 435 12.05 -15.79 12.55
N ASP A 436 11.39 -16.72 11.85
CA ASP A 436 12.02 -17.52 10.81
C ASP A 436 12.30 -16.67 9.56
N LEU A 437 13.53 -16.16 9.47
CA LEU A 437 14.00 -15.35 8.35
C LEU A 437 13.93 -16.06 6.99
N SER A 438 13.92 -17.41 6.97
CA SER A 438 13.85 -18.16 5.71
C SER A 438 12.50 -18.02 5.00
N THR A 439 11.47 -17.58 5.73
CA THR A 439 10.12 -17.37 5.20
C THR A 439 9.84 -15.91 4.83
N LEU A 440 10.74 -14.98 5.16
CA LEU A 440 10.57 -13.55 4.93
C LEU A 440 11.25 -13.10 3.64
N GLU A 441 10.48 -12.42 2.79
CA GLU A 441 10.98 -11.78 1.57
C GLU A 441 11.10 -10.27 1.74
N TYR A 442 10.22 -9.66 2.54
CA TYR A 442 10.21 -8.21 2.79
C TYR A 442 10.48 -7.93 4.27
N ILE A 443 11.63 -7.30 4.55
CA ILE A 443 12.13 -7.14 5.91
C ILE A 443 12.32 -5.65 6.25
N GLY A 444 11.78 -5.25 7.40
CA GLY A 444 11.87 -3.86 7.87
C GLY A 444 10.80 -2.95 7.26
N PHE A 445 10.65 -1.76 7.83
CA PHE A 445 9.56 -0.84 7.48
C PHE A 445 9.55 -0.44 6.00
N GLU A 446 10.72 -0.12 5.45
CA GLU A 446 10.92 0.32 4.05
C GLU A 446 10.58 -0.75 3.03
N GLU A 447 10.94 -2.02 3.28
CA GLU A 447 10.65 -3.09 2.34
C GLU A 447 9.23 -3.65 2.52
N SER A 448 8.70 -3.64 3.74
CA SER A 448 7.42 -4.27 4.05
C SER A 448 6.23 -3.65 3.32
N ILE A 449 6.31 -2.36 2.96
CA ILE A 449 5.27 -1.72 2.13
C ILE A 449 5.24 -2.29 0.71
N TYR A 450 6.40 -2.70 0.17
CA TYR A 450 6.48 -3.34 -1.14
C TYR A 450 5.83 -4.73 -1.13
N GLY A 451 5.88 -5.46 -0.01
CA GLY A 451 5.12 -6.71 0.16
C GLY A 451 3.60 -6.50 0.07
N LEU A 452 3.07 -5.41 0.68
CA LEU A 452 1.66 -5.04 0.52
C LEU A 452 1.31 -4.59 -0.91
N LEU A 453 2.20 -3.82 -1.54
CA LEU A 453 2.04 -3.40 -2.92
C LEU A 453 2.06 -4.59 -3.88
N GLU A 454 2.93 -5.56 -3.65
CA GLU A 454 2.99 -6.79 -4.43
C GLU A 454 1.70 -7.57 -4.29
N ALA A 455 1.21 -7.81 -3.07
CA ALA A 455 -0.07 -8.48 -2.84
C ALA A 455 -1.22 -7.80 -3.59
N ALA A 456 -1.33 -6.47 -3.47
CA ALA A 456 -2.37 -5.69 -4.15
C ALA A 456 -2.21 -5.74 -5.68
N THR A 457 -0.98 -5.70 -6.18
CA THR A 457 -0.66 -5.77 -7.62
C THR A 457 -1.00 -7.13 -8.20
N ASP A 458 -0.70 -8.20 -7.47
CA ASP A 458 -1.03 -9.57 -7.86
C ASP A 458 -2.54 -9.75 -7.99
N VAL A 459 -3.31 -9.22 -7.03
CA VAL A 459 -4.79 -9.20 -7.09
C VAL A 459 -5.28 -8.47 -8.34
N PHE A 460 -4.85 -7.22 -8.56
CA PHE A 460 -5.35 -6.44 -9.70
C PHE A 460 -4.90 -7.00 -11.05
N PHE A 461 -3.68 -7.50 -11.15
CA PHE A 461 -3.17 -8.11 -12.37
C PHE A 461 -4.00 -9.33 -12.78
N ARG A 462 -4.32 -10.21 -11.83
CA ARG A 462 -5.15 -11.39 -12.07
C ARG A 462 -6.59 -11.00 -12.45
N VAL A 463 -7.17 -10.03 -11.75
CA VAL A 463 -8.51 -9.48 -12.04
C VAL A 463 -8.59 -8.87 -13.44
N GLU A 464 -7.66 -8.00 -13.82
CA GLU A 464 -7.68 -7.35 -15.14
C GLU A 464 -7.46 -8.39 -16.25
N THR A 465 -6.56 -9.33 -16.06
CA THR A 465 -6.34 -10.44 -17.01
C THR A 465 -7.62 -11.27 -17.20
N ASN A 466 -8.29 -11.64 -16.10
CA ASN A 466 -9.55 -12.37 -16.15
C ASN A 466 -10.66 -11.54 -16.82
N ASN A 467 -10.76 -10.25 -16.48
CA ASN A 467 -11.72 -9.33 -17.08
C ASN A 467 -11.53 -9.18 -18.59
N ASP A 468 -10.28 -9.10 -19.05
CA ASP A 468 -9.96 -9.01 -20.48
C ASP A 468 -10.32 -10.29 -21.22
N ILE A 469 -10.11 -11.46 -20.61
CA ILE A 469 -10.58 -12.74 -21.16
C ILE A 469 -12.11 -12.77 -21.23
N VAL A 470 -12.82 -12.32 -20.19
CA VAL A 470 -14.30 -12.21 -20.22
C VAL A 470 -14.76 -11.28 -21.33
N ARG A 471 -14.14 -10.10 -21.47
CA ARG A 471 -14.47 -9.12 -22.53
C ARG A 471 -14.23 -9.69 -23.93
N GLN A 472 -13.15 -10.46 -24.11
CA GLN A 472 -12.84 -11.12 -25.37
C GLN A 472 -13.81 -12.28 -25.65
N ASN A 473 -14.09 -13.13 -24.66
CA ASN A 473 -15.00 -14.27 -24.80
C ASN A 473 -16.44 -13.83 -25.09
N LYS A 474 -16.90 -12.70 -24.53
CA LYS A 474 -18.20 -12.10 -24.90
C LYS A 474 -18.34 -11.78 -26.38
N LYS A 475 -17.23 -11.53 -27.08
CA LYS A 475 -17.19 -11.22 -28.52
C LYS A 475 -16.94 -12.45 -29.39
N ARG A 476 -16.75 -13.64 -28.80
CA ARG A 476 -16.41 -14.88 -29.50
C ARG A 476 -17.50 -15.94 -29.30
N PRO A 477 -17.73 -16.82 -30.29
CA PRO A 477 -18.57 -17.99 -30.09
C PRO A 477 -17.98 -18.90 -28.98
N PRO A 478 -18.82 -19.64 -28.21
CA PRO A 478 -18.39 -20.47 -27.07
C PRO A 478 -17.22 -21.41 -27.35
N GLU A 479 -17.18 -21.95 -28.56
CA GLU A 479 -16.17 -22.91 -29.01
C GLU A 479 -14.77 -22.29 -29.16
N GLN A 480 -14.69 -20.95 -29.22
CA GLN A 480 -13.46 -20.16 -29.31
C GLN A 480 -13.17 -19.38 -28.02
N HIS A 481 -13.84 -19.71 -26.91
CA HIS A 481 -13.60 -19.06 -25.63
C HIS A 481 -12.19 -19.40 -25.13
N ARG A 482 -11.41 -18.36 -24.83
CA ARG A 482 -10.14 -18.50 -24.13
C ARG A 482 -10.41 -19.00 -22.72
N LYS A 483 -9.67 -20.02 -22.32
CA LYS A 483 -9.69 -20.51 -20.93
C LYS A 483 -9.05 -19.46 -20.03
N PHE A 484 -9.54 -19.36 -18.80
CA PHE A 484 -8.90 -18.54 -17.78
C PHE A 484 -7.49 -19.08 -17.46
N PRO A 485 -6.55 -18.20 -17.10
CA PRO A 485 -5.21 -18.61 -16.71
C PRO A 485 -5.30 -19.42 -15.43
N LYS A 486 -4.50 -20.49 -15.33
CA LYS A 486 -4.33 -21.20 -14.07
C LYS A 486 -3.29 -20.45 -13.25
N TRP A 487 -3.73 -19.69 -12.26
CA TRP A 487 -2.85 -18.98 -11.35
C TRP A 487 -2.29 -19.91 -10.27
N ASN A 488 -0.99 -19.77 -9.99
CA ASN A 488 -0.38 -20.36 -8.80
C ASN A 488 -0.90 -19.63 -7.55
N PRO A 489 -1.36 -20.35 -6.52
CA PRO A 489 -1.77 -19.74 -5.27
C PRO A 489 -0.59 -19.04 -4.58
N ARG A 490 -0.87 -17.89 -3.96
CA ARG A 490 0.14 -17.17 -3.16
C ARG A 490 -0.43 -16.87 -1.78
N ILE A 491 0.38 -17.09 -0.76
CA ILE A 491 0.08 -16.76 0.64
C ILE A 491 0.98 -15.60 1.03
N PHE A 492 0.37 -14.49 1.43
CA PHE A 492 1.09 -13.36 2.02
C PHE A 492 0.93 -13.43 3.54
N LEU A 493 2.03 -13.68 4.25
CA LEU A 493 2.10 -13.54 5.70
C LEU A 493 2.55 -12.11 6.00
N ILE A 494 1.72 -11.34 6.69
CA ILE A 494 2.04 -9.98 7.11
C ILE A 494 2.01 -9.96 8.64
N ASP A 495 3.17 -10.10 9.25
CA ASP A 495 3.31 -9.95 10.70
C ASP A 495 3.52 -8.47 11.08
N GLU A 496 3.16 -8.13 12.31
CA GLU A 496 3.21 -6.78 12.86
C GLU A 496 2.57 -5.70 11.97
N LEU A 497 1.41 -6.02 11.34
CA LEU A 497 0.72 -5.08 10.45
C LEU A 497 0.37 -3.75 11.16
N THR A 498 0.08 -3.77 12.45
CA THR A 498 -0.21 -2.55 13.23
C THR A 498 0.93 -1.53 13.14
N GLU A 499 2.18 -1.98 13.17
CA GLU A 499 3.38 -1.12 13.04
C GLU A 499 3.49 -0.56 11.61
N LEU A 500 3.24 -1.41 10.62
CA LEU A 500 3.27 -1.02 9.21
C LEU A 500 2.20 0.04 8.89
N LEU A 501 0.99 -0.12 9.42
CA LEU A 501 -0.09 0.88 9.30
C LEU A 501 0.26 2.18 10.01
N GLY A 502 0.92 2.11 11.17
CA GLY A 502 1.37 3.29 11.91
C GLY A 502 2.42 4.09 11.15
N HIS A 503 3.31 3.41 10.44
CA HIS A 503 4.40 4.02 9.67
C HIS A 503 3.92 4.60 8.32
N TRP A 504 3.11 3.85 7.57
CA TRP A 504 2.78 4.16 6.18
C TRP A 504 1.42 4.82 5.95
N ASN A 505 0.60 5.02 6.99
CA ASN A 505 -0.60 5.85 6.87
C ASN A 505 -0.27 7.31 7.23
N GLY A 506 -0.83 8.26 6.47
CA GLY A 506 -0.59 9.69 6.74
C GLY A 506 0.63 10.26 6.04
N LEU A 507 1.06 9.64 4.94
CA LEU A 507 2.15 10.11 4.10
C LEU A 507 1.80 11.43 3.43
N LYS A 508 2.84 12.17 3.03
CA LYS A 508 2.70 13.23 2.04
C LYS A 508 2.54 12.62 0.66
N GLU A 509 1.84 13.31 -0.24
CA GLU A 509 1.61 12.87 -1.62
C GLU A 509 2.94 12.55 -2.34
N ALA A 510 3.93 13.45 -2.24
CA ALA A 510 5.26 13.23 -2.81
C ALA A 510 5.98 11.97 -2.31
N GLN A 511 5.78 11.56 -1.05
CA GLN A 511 6.38 10.33 -0.52
C GLN A 511 5.67 9.09 -1.06
N MET A 512 4.34 9.14 -1.15
CA MET A 512 3.58 8.07 -1.78
C MET A 512 3.98 7.91 -3.25
N ASP A 513 4.12 9.01 -3.98
CA ASP A 513 4.52 9.01 -5.38
C ASP A 513 5.92 8.41 -5.56
N GLU A 514 6.90 8.80 -4.73
CA GLU A 514 8.26 8.22 -4.76
C GLU A 514 8.25 6.69 -4.57
N ILE A 515 7.48 6.18 -3.61
CA ILE A 515 7.36 4.73 -3.36
C ILE A 515 6.70 4.02 -4.55
N MET A 516 5.66 4.63 -5.12
CA MET A 516 4.95 4.05 -6.27
C MET A 516 5.85 4.05 -7.53
N GLU A 517 6.64 5.10 -7.74
CA GLU A 517 7.65 5.17 -8.79
C GLU A 517 8.74 4.12 -8.60
N ASP A 518 9.31 3.99 -7.39
CA ASP A 518 10.30 2.94 -7.10
C ASP A 518 9.72 1.54 -7.36
N PHE A 519 8.48 1.30 -6.93
CA PHE A 519 7.82 0.02 -7.14
C PHE A 519 7.56 -0.29 -8.62
N LEU A 520 7.31 0.72 -9.47
CA LEU A 520 7.18 0.53 -10.91
C LEU A 520 8.47 -0.01 -11.57
N PHE A 521 9.64 0.28 -11.02
CA PHE A 521 10.91 -0.28 -11.50
C PHE A 521 11.12 -1.74 -11.07
N ARG A 522 10.44 -2.19 -10.01
CA ARG A 522 10.53 -3.55 -9.47
C ARG A 522 9.59 -4.55 -10.14
N VAL A 523 8.49 -4.07 -10.74
CA VAL A 523 7.49 -4.93 -11.38
C VAL A 523 7.73 -5.11 -12.88
N SER A 524 7.30 -6.27 -13.40
CA SER A 524 7.33 -6.54 -14.84
C SER A 524 6.41 -5.59 -15.63
N ASN A 525 6.71 -5.36 -16.90
CA ASN A 525 5.95 -4.44 -17.76
C ASN A 525 4.44 -4.76 -17.81
N GLU A 526 4.07 -6.04 -17.78
CA GLU A 526 2.67 -6.49 -17.79
C GLU A 526 1.92 -6.10 -16.50
N ARG A 527 2.64 -6.00 -15.37
CA ARG A 527 2.08 -5.67 -14.06
C ARG A 527 1.98 -4.17 -13.79
N LYS A 528 2.68 -3.34 -14.57
CA LYS A 528 2.66 -1.87 -14.42
C LYS A 528 1.25 -1.28 -14.51
N VAL A 529 0.41 -1.84 -15.39
CA VAL A 529 -1.00 -1.41 -15.52
C VAL A 529 -1.77 -1.61 -14.22
N ALA A 530 -1.53 -2.72 -13.50
CA ALA A 530 -2.15 -2.97 -12.20
C ALA A 530 -1.66 -1.96 -11.14
N VAL A 531 -0.37 -1.63 -11.14
CA VAL A 531 0.20 -0.62 -10.23
C VAL A 531 -0.41 0.77 -10.48
N GLU A 532 -0.58 1.18 -11.74
CA GLU A 532 -1.25 2.46 -12.08
C GLU A 532 -2.70 2.51 -11.61
N LEU A 533 -3.42 1.38 -11.65
CA LEU A 533 -4.78 1.27 -11.14
C LEU A 533 -4.83 1.33 -9.61
N ILE A 534 -3.82 0.79 -8.93
CA ILE A 534 -3.67 0.89 -7.47
C ILE A 534 -3.41 2.34 -7.09
N TRP A 535 -2.49 3.02 -7.78
CA TRP A 535 -2.14 4.43 -7.53
C TRP A 535 -3.38 5.34 -7.53
N LYS A 536 -4.31 5.11 -8.47
CA LYS A 536 -5.58 5.87 -8.57
C LYS A 536 -6.58 5.58 -7.44
N ARG A 537 -6.40 4.51 -6.66
CA ARG A 537 -7.35 4.03 -5.65
C ARG A 537 -6.87 4.20 -4.21
N VAL A 538 -5.56 4.28 -4.02
CA VAL A 538 -4.95 4.51 -2.71
C VAL A 538 -4.84 5.99 -2.41
N ARG A 539 -4.73 6.33 -1.12
CA ARG A 539 -4.61 7.73 -0.66
C ARG A 539 -3.46 7.84 0.32
N PRO A 540 -2.67 8.94 0.32
CA PRO A 540 -1.56 9.09 1.25
C PRO A 540 -1.96 8.95 2.73
N ALA A 541 -3.17 9.43 3.08
CA ALA A 541 -3.70 9.37 4.44
C ALA A 541 -4.01 7.94 4.94
N THR A 542 -4.21 6.98 4.03
CA THR A 542 -4.65 5.62 4.33
C THR A 542 -3.92 4.59 3.46
N PHE A 543 -2.69 4.88 3.06
CA PHE A 543 -2.00 4.16 1.98
C PHE A 543 -1.90 2.65 2.24
N ALA A 544 -1.23 2.24 3.33
CA ALA A 544 -1.12 0.83 3.68
C ALA A 544 -2.48 0.18 3.98
N SER A 545 -3.40 0.92 4.62
CA SER A 545 -4.76 0.41 4.85
C SER A 545 -5.55 0.17 3.57
N ASP A 546 -5.42 1.05 2.57
CA ASP A 546 -6.10 0.89 1.28
C ASP A 546 -5.50 -0.30 0.50
N LEU A 547 -4.19 -0.57 0.59
CA LEU A 547 -3.55 -1.77 0.02
C LEU A 547 -4.08 -3.07 0.62
N VAL A 548 -4.16 -3.16 1.95
CA VAL A 548 -4.72 -4.34 2.62
C VAL A 548 -6.20 -4.54 2.25
N ARG A 549 -6.98 -3.46 2.18
CA ARG A 549 -8.40 -3.50 1.81
C ARG A 549 -8.63 -3.96 0.37
N ILE A 550 -7.74 -3.60 -0.56
CA ILE A 550 -7.78 -4.12 -1.93
C ILE A 550 -7.69 -5.64 -1.89
N CYS A 551 -6.74 -6.19 -1.12
CA CYS A 551 -6.55 -7.62 -0.98
C CYS A 551 -7.77 -8.30 -0.36
N TRP A 552 -8.30 -7.76 0.74
CA TRP A 552 -9.48 -8.33 1.41
C TRP A 552 -10.75 -8.39 0.56
N ARG A 553 -10.92 -7.46 -0.38
CA ARG A 553 -12.14 -7.36 -1.18
C ARG A 553 -12.14 -8.30 -2.38
N VAL A 554 -10.97 -8.56 -2.96
CA VAL A 554 -10.87 -9.20 -4.27
C VAL A 554 -9.91 -10.40 -4.28
N GLY A 555 -9.11 -10.62 -3.23
CA GLY A 555 -8.09 -11.67 -3.18
C GLY A 555 -8.64 -13.11 -3.23
N ARG A 556 -9.86 -13.35 -2.70
CA ARG A 556 -10.49 -14.69 -2.68
C ARG A 556 -10.59 -15.32 -4.08
N SER A 557 -11.12 -14.59 -5.06
CA SER A 557 -11.34 -15.15 -6.41
C SER A 557 -10.04 -15.43 -7.15
N GLU A 558 -8.95 -14.78 -6.71
CA GLU A 558 -7.67 -14.79 -7.40
C GLU A 558 -6.63 -15.73 -6.76
N LYS A 559 -7.05 -16.62 -5.85
CA LYS A 559 -6.16 -17.55 -5.12
C LYS A 559 -5.02 -16.84 -4.37
N ILE A 560 -5.33 -15.70 -3.77
CA ILE A 560 -4.40 -14.94 -2.92
C ILE A 560 -4.97 -14.94 -1.52
N LYS A 561 -4.25 -15.56 -0.57
CA LYS A 561 -4.61 -15.63 0.86
C LYS A 561 -3.72 -14.67 1.63
N LEU A 562 -4.32 -13.94 2.56
CA LEU A 562 -3.59 -13.07 3.48
C LEU A 562 -3.71 -13.67 4.88
N ILE A 563 -2.56 -13.84 5.53
CA ILE A 563 -2.46 -14.15 6.96
C ILE A 563 -1.89 -12.89 7.59
N VAL A 564 -2.73 -12.17 8.32
CA VAL A 564 -2.38 -10.88 8.91
C VAL A 564 -2.29 -11.04 10.42
N ALA A 565 -1.17 -10.64 10.99
CA ALA A 565 -0.94 -10.70 12.42
C ALA A 565 -0.56 -9.32 12.97
N GLY A 566 -1.01 -9.00 14.17
CA GLY A 566 -0.68 -7.75 14.85
C GLY A 566 -1.32 -7.64 16.22
N GLN A 567 -0.82 -6.72 17.03
CA GLN A 567 -1.35 -6.51 18.39
C GLN A 567 -2.70 -5.82 18.37
N ASN A 568 -2.93 -4.91 17.41
CA ASN A 568 -4.19 -4.16 17.31
C ASN A 568 -4.65 -4.02 15.86
N LEU A 569 -5.66 -4.82 15.49
CA LEU A 569 -6.21 -4.90 14.15
C LEU A 569 -7.65 -4.35 14.09
N MET A 570 -7.93 -3.28 14.84
CA MET A 570 -9.26 -2.66 14.97
C MET A 570 -9.55 -1.63 13.87
N ALA A 571 -10.85 -1.37 13.62
CA ALA A 571 -11.30 -0.54 12.49
C ALA A 571 -10.77 0.90 12.49
N ASN A 572 -10.56 1.46 13.68
CA ASN A 572 -9.93 2.77 13.85
C ASN A 572 -8.46 2.79 13.38
N ILE A 573 -7.70 1.71 13.60
CA ILE A 573 -6.30 1.59 13.16
C ILE A 573 -6.24 1.54 11.64
N PHE A 574 -7.13 0.75 11.01
CA PHE A 574 -7.27 0.69 9.56
C PHE A 574 -7.92 1.94 8.92
N ARG A 575 -8.40 2.90 9.74
CA ARG A 575 -9.19 4.05 9.29
C ARG A 575 -10.34 3.65 8.35
N CYS A 576 -10.98 2.52 8.67
CA CYS A 576 -12.05 1.94 7.85
C CYS A 576 -13.36 1.78 8.64
N ASN A 577 -14.43 1.40 7.94
CA ASN A 577 -15.70 1.10 8.59
C ASN A 577 -15.60 -0.24 9.33
N ILE A 578 -16.27 -0.36 10.48
CA ILE A 578 -16.33 -1.62 11.24
C ILE A 578 -16.89 -2.78 10.41
N THR A 579 -17.76 -2.48 9.46
CA THR A 579 -18.36 -3.45 8.53
C THR A 579 -17.33 -4.08 7.59
N ASP A 580 -16.30 -3.33 7.16
CA ASP A 580 -15.22 -3.88 6.31
C ASP A 580 -14.48 -4.98 7.08
N ILE A 581 -14.27 -4.80 8.39
CA ILE A 581 -13.61 -5.78 9.26
C ILE A 581 -14.55 -6.93 9.62
N GLN A 582 -15.85 -6.68 9.84
CA GLN A 582 -16.86 -7.72 10.13
C GLN A 582 -16.95 -8.80 9.05
N GLN A 583 -16.53 -8.49 7.83
CA GLN A 583 -16.50 -9.44 6.72
C GLN A 583 -15.21 -10.28 6.64
N GLN A 584 -14.32 -10.17 7.63
CA GLN A 584 -13.07 -10.90 7.71
C GLN A 584 -13.09 -11.87 8.88
N ALA A 585 -12.35 -12.98 8.75
CA ALA A 585 -12.14 -13.93 9.83
C ALA A 585 -11.08 -13.42 10.79
N TYR A 586 -11.30 -13.61 12.09
CA TYR A 586 -10.39 -13.18 13.14
C TYR A 586 -10.17 -14.28 14.17
N ILE A 587 -8.94 -14.33 14.69
CA ILE A 587 -8.59 -15.11 15.87
C ILE A 587 -8.08 -14.11 16.91
N TYR A 588 -8.69 -14.12 18.09
CA TYR A 588 -8.26 -13.31 19.23
C TYR A 588 -7.56 -14.19 20.26
N ALA A 589 -6.42 -13.74 20.78
CA ALA A 589 -5.63 -14.46 21.77
C ALA A 589 -5.25 -13.55 22.94
N GLY A 590 -5.06 -14.13 24.12
CA GLY A 590 -4.66 -13.37 25.32
C GLY A 590 -5.70 -12.35 25.74
N GLU A 591 -5.26 -11.14 26.11
CA GLU A 591 -6.15 -10.10 26.64
C GLU A 591 -7.08 -9.54 25.55
N THR A 592 -6.66 -9.64 24.28
CA THR A 592 -7.44 -9.17 23.12
C THR A 592 -8.77 -9.92 22.91
N ILE A 593 -8.97 -11.09 23.54
CA ILE A 593 -10.25 -11.84 23.50
C ILE A 593 -11.39 -10.96 24.01
N THR A 594 -11.17 -10.20 25.07
CA THR A 594 -12.18 -9.31 25.66
C THR A 594 -12.63 -8.24 24.66
N GLU A 595 -11.68 -7.67 23.91
CA GLU A 595 -11.98 -6.73 22.84
C GLU A 595 -12.74 -7.38 21.67
N GLY A 596 -12.38 -8.61 21.31
CA GLY A 596 -13.09 -9.42 20.33
C GLY A 596 -14.57 -9.59 20.69
N ILE A 597 -14.84 -10.01 21.93
CA ILE A 597 -16.21 -10.16 22.47
C ILE A 597 -16.99 -8.84 22.39
N ALA A 598 -16.38 -7.73 22.81
CA ALA A 598 -17.03 -6.43 22.85
C ALA A 598 -17.32 -5.86 21.45
N LYS A 599 -16.38 -5.97 20.51
CA LYS A 599 -16.41 -5.23 19.23
C LYS A 599 -16.83 -6.08 18.03
N ARG A 600 -16.68 -7.41 18.08
CA ARG A 600 -16.90 -8.30 16.92
C ARG A 600 -18.12 -9.18 17.06
N ILE A 601 -18.40 -9.62 18.28
CA ILE A 601 -19.51 -10.55 18.52
C ILE A 601 -20.83 -9.79 18.49
N LYS A 602 -21.79 -10.33 17.73
CA LYS A 602 -23.15 -9.80 17.61
C LYS A 602 -23.82 -9.83 18.99
N ALA A 603 -24.64 -8.83 19.28
CA ALA A 603 -25.21 -8.61 20.62
C ALA A 603 -25.87 -9.87 21.21
N TRP A 604 -26.60 -10.63 20.39
CA TRP A 604 -27.32 -11.84 20.83
C TRP A 604 -26.43 -13.06 21.14
N HIS A 605 -25.17 -13.10 20.68
CA HIS A 605 -24.21 -14.14 21.06
C HIS A 605 -23.25 -13.70 22.17
N ARG A 606 -23.27 -12.41 22.54
CA ARG A 606 -22.25 -11.83 23.41
C ARG A 606 -22.30 -12.42 24.81
N GLU A 607 -23.48 -12.56 25.40
CA GLU A 607 -23.65 -13.10 26.76
C GLU A 607 -23.17 -14.56 26.85
N GLU A 608 -23.54 -15.39 25.88
CA GLU A 608 -23.10 -16.79 25.79
C GLU A 608 -21.57 -16.91 25.69
N VAL A 609 -20.95 -16.17 24.76
CA VAL A 609 -19.50 -16.19 24.56
C VAL A 609 -18.76 -15.62 25.77
N GLN A 610 -19.32 -14.60 26.44
CA GLN A 610 -18.73 -14.00 27.63
C GLN A 610 -18.80 -14.94 28.84
N ALA A 611 -19.89 -15.70 29.00
CA ALA A 611 -19.99 -16.74 30.01
C ALA A 611 -18.98 -17.87 29.77
N ALA A 612 -18.84 -18.33 28.52
CA ALA A 612 -17.84 -19.33 28.14
C ALA A 612 -16.40 -18.84 28.39
N TYR A 613 -16.11 -17.57 28.09
CA TYR A 613 -14.81 -16.97 28.40
C TYR A 613 -14.54 -16.95 29.91
N ALA A 614 -15.50 -16.48 30.71
CA ALA A 614 -15.36 -16.42 32.16
C ALA A 614 -15.14 -17.81 32.79
N GLN A 615 -15.79 -18.84 32.25
CA GLN A 615 -15.56 -20.22 32.68
C GLN A 615 -14.13 -20.68 32.35
N ARG A 616 -13.65 -20.44 31.12
CA ARG A 616 -12.28 -20.76 30.72
C ARG A 616 -11.24 -20.00 31.52
N SER A 617 -11.46 -18.72 31.83
CA SER A 617 -10.57 -17.95 32.70
C SER A 617 -10.43 -18.58 34.09
N LYS A 618 -11.53 -19.07 34.68
CA LYS A 618 -11.48 -19.80 35.96
C LYS A 618 -10.70 -21.11 35.85
N LEU A 619 -10.90 -21.87 34.78
CA LEU A 619 -10.14 -23.12 34.56
C LEU A 619 -8.65 -22.84 34.32
N LEU A 620 -8.32 -21.73 33.67
CA LEU A 620 -6.94 -21.30 33.46
C LEU A 620 -6.29 -20.93 34.79
N GLU A 621 -6.97 -20.17 35.65
CA GLU A 621 -6.52 -19.85 37.01
C GLU A 621 -6.34 -21.10 37.88
N ALA A 622 -7.18 -22.12 37.68
CA ALA A 622 -7.07 -23.42 38.34
C ALA A 622 -5.98 -24.33 37.74
N GLY A 623 -5.39 -23.96 36.60
CA GLY A 623 -4.39 -24.77 35.89
C GLY A 623 -4.96 -25.99 35.16
N GLU A 624 -6.27 -26.05 34.93
CA GLU A 624 -6.97 -27.16 34.28
C GLU A 624 -6.94 -27.09 32.75
N ILE A 625 -6.68 -25.89 32.18
CA ILE A 625 -6.53 -25.69 30.74
C ILE A 625 -5.24 -24.94 30.40
N ASN A 626 -4.77 -25.09 29.16
CA ASN A 626 -3.61 -24.38 28.64
C ASN A 626 -3.92 -22.87 28.45
N LYS A 627 -2.94 -22.01 28.76
CA LYS A 627 -3.02 -20.56 28.50
C LYS A 627 -3.09 -20.20 27.01
N PHE A 628 -2.62 -21.10 26.13
CA PHE A 628 -2.65 -20.92 24.69
C PHE A 628 -3.99 -21.36 24.12
N PHE A 629 -4.97 -20.45 24.14
CA PHE A 629 -6.27 -20.63 23.49
C PHE A 629 -6.72 -19.30 22.88
N GLY A 630 -7.68 -19.39 21.96
CA GLY A 630 -8.22 -18.21 21.29
C GLY A 630 -9.72 -18.28 21.04
N LEU A 631 -10.28 -17.10 20.80
CA LEU A 631 -11.63 -16.92 20.27
C LEU A 631 -11.54 -16.87 18.74
N PHE A 632 -12.09 -17.89 18.09
CA PHE A 632 -12.19 -18.01 16.65
C PHE A 632 -13.50 -17.38 16.19
N VAL A 633 -13.39 -16.37 15.33
CA VAL A 633 -14.51 -15.61 14.78
C VAL A 633 -14.48 -15.78 13.26
N PRO A 634 -15.14 -16.82 12.72
CA PRO A 634 -15.22 -17.02 11.27
C PRO A 634 -16.01 -15.88 10.62
N LYS A 635 -15.78 -15.65 9.32
CA LYS A 635 -16.54 -14.63 8.57
C LYS A 635 -18.04 -14.92 8.60
N ASP A 636 -18.39 -16.17 8.32
CA ASP A 636 -19.75 -16.66 8.21
C ASP A 636 -19.89 -17.87 9.16
N GLY A 637 -20.22 -17.64 10.44
CA GLY A 637 -20.37 -18.74 11.42
C GLY A 637 -20.55 -18.30 12.87
N LYS A 638 -20.73 -19.28 13.78
CA LYS A 638 -20.81 -19.03 15.23
C LYS A 638 -19.39 -18.91 15.80
N PRO A 639 -19.09 -17.87 16.61
CA PRO A 639 -17.82 -17.77 17.31
C PRO A 639 -17.64 -18.92 18.30
N TYR A 640 -16.40 -19.40 18.47
CA TYR A 640 -16.09 -20.49 19.38
C TYR A 640 -14.70 -20.34 19.98
N PHE A 641 -14.46 -21.05 21.08
CA PHE A 641 -13.14 -21.13 21.71
C PHE A 641 -12.47 -22.44 21.34
N ALA A 642 -11.16 -22.39 21.11
CA ALA A 642 -10.33 -23.57 20.94
C ALA A 642 -8.92 -23.32 21.49
N GLN A 643 -8.27 -24.38 21.96
CA GLN A 643 -6.84 -24.35 22.28
C GLN A 643 -6.01 -24.21 21.00
N PHE A 644 -4.85 -23.57 21.12
CA PHE A 644 -3.90 -23.51 20.02
C PHE A 644 -3.15 -24.83 19.90
N PRO A 645 -2.87 -25.27 18.67
CA PRO A 645 -2.05 -26.43 18.46
C PRO A 645 -0.63 -26.23 18.97
N GLY A 646 0.03 -27.35 19.26
CA GLY A 646 1.46 -27.42 19.48
C GLY A 646 2.27 -26.96 18.27
N LYS A 647 3.56 -26.76 18.49
CA LYS A 647 4.49 -26.33 17.44
C LYS A 647 4.60 -27.41 16.36
N GLY A 648 4.25 -27.04 15.13
CA GLY A 648 4.34 -27.92 13.95
C GLY A 648 3.36 -29.10 13.96
N GLU A 649 2.36 -29.09 14.84
CA GLU A 649 1.41 -30.20 14.99
C GLU A 649 0.74 -30.55 13.66
N TYR A 650 0.15 -29.56 12.99
CA TYR A 650 -0.51 -29.78 11.69
C TYR A 650 0.48 -30.06 10.55
N GLN A 651 1.74 -29.64 10.67
CA GLN A 651 2.74 -29.96 9.64
C GLN A 651 3.04 -31.47 9.65
N VAL A 652 3.09 -32.08 10.84
CA VAL A 652 3.27 -33.54 10.99
C VAL A 652 2.02 -34.27 10.53
N PHE A 653 0.83 -33.84 10.98
CA PHE A 653 -0.42 -34.50 10.60
C PHE A 653 -0.69 -34.47 9.09
N LEU A 654 -0.44 -33.35 8.42
CA LEU A 654 -0.72 -33.18 6.99
C LEU A 654 0.33 -33.83 6.08
N THR A 655 1.43 -34.34 6.63
CA THR A 655 2.44 -35.09 5.87
C THR A 655 2.30 -36.61 6.04
N ASP A 656 1.33 -37.06 6.84
CA ASP A 656 1.06 -38.48 7.05
C ASP A 656 0.19 -39.05 5.89
N PRO A 657 0.71 -39.97 5.07
CA PRO A 657 0.01 -40.51 3.90
C PRO A 657 -1.22 -41.38 4.23
N GLU A 658 -1.45 -41.72 5.50
CA GLU A 658 -2.64 -42.49 5.93
C GLU A 658 -3.89 -41.62 6.16
N ILE A 659 -3.76 -40.29 6.21
CA ILE A 659 -4.87 -39.37 6.48
C ILE A 659 -5.36 -38.74 5.17
N ASP A 660 -6.46 -39.29 4.62
CA ASP A 660 -7.12 -38.76 3.44
C ASP A 660 -8.05 -37.58 3.81
N VAL A 661 -7.47 -36.38 3.83
CA VAL A 661 -8.15 -35.12 4.20
C VAL A 661 -9.27 -34.77 3.21
N GLU A 662 -9.20 -35.21 1.95
CA GLU A 662 -10.24 -34.96 0.94
C GLU A 662 -11.56 -35.69 1.28
N ASN A 663 -11.49 -36.85 1.93
CA ASN A 663 -12.67 -37.58 2.40
C ASN A 663 -13.27 -36.96 3.69
N LEU A 664 -12.47 -36.30 4.52
CA LEU A 664 -12.93 -35.71 5.79
C LEU A 664 -13.77 -34.43 5.60
N VAL A 665 -13.47 -33.60 4.60
CA VAL A 665 -14.27 -32.39 4.28
C VAL A 665 -15.61 -32.77 3.62
N ALA A 666 -15.70 -33.94 3.00
CA ALA A 666 -16.92 -34.44 2.36
C ALA A 666 -17.92 -35.07 3.34
N LEU A 667 -17.46 -35.60 4.48
CA LEU A 667 -18.26 -36.39 5.42
C LEU A 667 -19.25 -35.58 6.30
N ASP A 668 -19.09 -34.26 6.44
CA ASP A 668 -19.96 -33.44 7.33
C ASP A 668 -21.10 -32.71 6.57
N ASN A 669 -21.11 -32.78 5.23
CA ASN A 669 -22.25 -32.27 4.44
C ASN A 669 -23.44 -33.25 4.41
N SER A 670 -23.28 -34.47 4.94
CA SER A 670 -24.36 -35.47 5.06
C SER A 670 -25.07 -35.48 6.42
N ASP A 671 -24.52 -34.83 7.44
CA ASP A 671 -25.01 -34.97 8.83
C ASP A 671 -26.04 -33.91 9.25
N VAL A 672 -26.49 -33.07 8.31
CA VAL A 672 -27.60 -32.12 8.54
C VAL A 672 -28.97 -32.74 8.24
N GLU A 673 -29.07 -33.96 7.69
CA GLU A 673 -30.37 -34.53 7.27
C GLU A 673 -30.85 -35.82 7.93
N ASN A 674 -30.13 -36.44 8.88
CA ASN A 674 -30.63 -37.66 9.53
C ASN A 674 -30.69 -37.57 11.05
N GLY A 675 -31.72 -36.87 11.53
CA GLY A 675 -32.28 -37.14 12.85
C GLY A 675 -33.06 -38.47 12.84
N ARG A 676 -32.42 -39.57 13.20
CA ARG A 676 -33.12 -40.77 13.70
C ARG A 676 -32.21 -41.64 14.56
N THR A 677 -32.61 -41.73 15.82
CA THR A 677 -32.17 -42.68 16.86
C THR A 677 -32.16 -44.12 16.36
N ASP A 678 -31.10 -44.86 16.69
CA ASP A 678 -31.24 -46.23 17.20
C ASP A 678 -30.19 -46.51 18.27
N CYS A 679 -30.69 -46.79 19.47
CA CYS A 679 -29.94 -47.32 20.59
C CYS A 679 -29.87 -48.83 20.42
N THR A 680 -28.67 -49.41 20.48
CA THR A 680 -28.50 -50.83 20.81
C THR A 680 -27.39 -50.96 21.82
N ASP A 681 -27.81 -51.32 23.04
CA ASP A 681 -26.99 -51.83 24.13
C ASP A 681 -26.30 -53.13 23.71
N GLU A 682 -24.98 -53.22 23.89
CA GLU A 682 -24.33 -54.49 24.17
C GLU A 682 -23.34 -54.32 25.35
N ASP A 683 -23.65 -55.03 26.42
CA ASP A 683 -22.85 -55.22 27.63
C ASP A 683 -21.55 -55.98 27.33
N ASP A 684 -20.41 -55.48 27.81
CA ASP A 684 -19.27 -56.35 28.15
C ASP A 684 -18.61 -55.89 29.47
N PRO A 685 -18.59 -56.73 30.53
CA PRO A 685 -18.06 -56.36 31.83
C PRO A 685 -16.61 -56.85 31.96
N THR A 686 -15.63 -55.95 32.01
CA THR A 686 -14.38 -56.21 32.76
C THR A 686 -13.54 -54.94 32.93
N ALA A 687 -13.63 -54.33 34.12
CA ALA A 687 -12.65 -53.40 34.64
C ALA A 687 -11.95 -54.02 35.86
N PRO A 688 -10.63 -53.86 36.04
CA PRO A 688 -10.00 -53.88 37.34
C PRO A 688 -9.81 -52.45 37.87
N ALA A 689 -10.20 -52.27 39.12
CA ALA A 689 -10.11 -51.03 39.91
C ALA A 689 -8.65 -50.58 40.19
N PRO A 690 -8.43 -49.29 40.50
CA PRO A 690 -7.11 -48.71 40.69
C PRO A 690 -6.58 -48.91 42.12
N ALA A 691 -5.24 -48.91 42.25
CA ALA A 691 -4.50 -48.95 43.51
C ALA A 691 -3.47 -47.80 43.52
N PRO A 692 -2.98 -47.38 44.70
CA PRO A 692 -3.04 -45.97 45.10
C PRO A 692 -1.71 -45.20 45.02
N ALA A 693 -1.85 -43.89 45.24
CA ALA A 693 -0.85 -42.85 45.28
C ALA A 693 0.48 -43.19 45.96
N SER A 694 1.57 -42.73 45.36
CA SER A 694 2.88 -42.57 46.00
C SER A 694 3.50 -41.23 45.60
N ASP A 695 3.52 -40.33 46.58
CA ASP A 695 4.32 -39.10 46.67
C ASP A 695 5.82 -39.45 46.59
N PRO A 696 6.66 -38.63 45.92
CA PRO A 696 7.76 -38.06 46.70
C PRO A 696 8.14 -36.63 46.25
N ARG A 697 7.77 -35.65 47.07
CA ARG A 697 8.64 -34.52 47.41
C ARG A 697 9.79 -35.00 48.29
N THR A 698 11.01 -35.06 47.77
CA THR A 698 12.25 -34.58 48.42
C THR A 698 13.45 -34.83 47.52
N GLN A 699 13.99 -33.77 46.92
CA GLN A 699 15.45 -33.61 46.76
C GLN A 699 15.81 -32.15 46.50
N LEU A 700 16.41 -31.59 47.55
CA LEU A 700 17.44 -30.55 47.62
C LEU A 700 17.20 -29.14 47.03
N GLU A 701 16.98 -28.25 48.00
CA GLU A 701 17.39 -26.85 48.06
C GLU A 701 18.88 -26.59 47.72
N SER A 702 19.14 -25.30 47.46
CA SER A 702 20.41 -24.53 47.43
C SER A 702 20.73 -24.05 46.00
N LEU A 703 20.65 -22.76 45.68
CA LEU A 703 21.41 -21.67 46.29
C LEU A 703 20.86 -20.30 45.83
N LEU A 704 20.88 -19.35 46.79
CA LEU A 704 20.91 -17.88 46.67
C LEU A 704 19.61 -17.10 46.90
N ASP A 705 19.40 -16.86 48.19
CA ASP A 705 18.84 -15.65 48.79
C ASP A 705 19.31 -14.36 48.10
N ILE A 706 18.37 -13.50 47.70
CA ILE A 706 18.51 -12.04 47.83
C ILE A 706 17.17 -11.46 48.30
N ASP A 707 17.21 -11.00 49.54
CA ASP A 707 16.19 -10.22 50.24
C ASP A 707 16.16 -8.77 49.74
N PHE A 708 14.99 -8.25 49.36
CA PHE A 708 14.67 -6.83 49.41
C PHE A 708 13.17 -6.63 49.67
N SER A 709 12.81 -6.70 50.95
CA SER A 709 11.94 -5.76 51.67
C SER A 709 10.96 -4.90 50.84
N GLU A 710 9.66 -5.16 51.02
CA GLU A 710 8.54 -4.28 50.67
C GLU A 710 8.59 -2.94 51.45
N PRO A 711 7.96 -1.89 50.90
CA PRO A 711 7.20 -0.97 51.73
C PRO A 711 5.70 -0.93 51.36
N HIS A 712 4.90 -0.97 52.41
CA HIS A 712 3.46 -0.72 52.46
C HIS A 712 3.06 0.66 51.85
N PRO A 713 1.77 0.83 51.48
CA PRO A 713 1.27 1.88 50.62
C PRO A 713 1.07 3.22 51.34
N ALA A 714 1.32 4.28 50.59
CA ALA A 714 1.14 5.68 50.99
C ALA A 714 -0.32 6.14 50.90
N ASP A 715 -0.68 6.98 51.88
CA ASP A 715 -1.80 7.91 51.86
C ASP A 715 -1.76 8.82 50.60
N ILE A 716 -2.92 8.97 49.93
CA ILE A 716 -3.12 9.95 48.85
C ILE A 716 -4.14 11.01 49.32
N PRO A 717 -3.78 12.31 49.35
CA PRO A 717 -4.70 13.41 49.61
C PRO A 717 -5.47 13.84 48.35
N PRO A 718 -6.61 14.56 48.48
CA PRO A 718 -7.49 14.89 47.36
C PRO A 718 -6.95 16.07 46.54
N HIS A 719 -6.97 15.94 45.21
CA HIS A 719 -6.68 17.02 44.27
C HIS A 719 -7.97 17.60 43.68
N ASP A 720 -8.09 18.93 43.77
CA ASP A 720 -9.10 19.79 43.16
C ASP A 720 -9.15 19.68 41.62
N PRO A 721 -10.32 19.97 41.00
CA PRO A 721 -10.51 19.89 39.55
C PRO A 721 -9.89 21.11 38.80
N PRO A 722 -9.35 20.92 37.57
CA PRO A 722 -8.80 22.02 36.80
C PRO A 722 -9.88 22.82 36.06
N SER A 723 -9.65 24.13 36.07
CA SER A 723 -10.35 25.21 35.40
C SER A 723 -10.29 25.12 33.87
N HIS A 724 -11.39 25.52 33.23
CA HIS A 724 -11.52 25.69 31.78
C HIS A 724 -10.57 26.77 31.22
N PRO A 725 -9.92 26.54 30.06
CA PRO A 725 -9.27 27.63 29.34
C PRO A 725 -10.30 28.42 28.51
N VAL A 726 -10.21 29.73 28.68
CA VAL A 726 -10.95 30.79 27.97
C VAL A 726 -10.55 30.81 26.50
N ARG A 727 -11.56 30.91 25.62
CA ARG A 727 -11.44 31.02 24.16
C ARG A 727 -11.02 32.45 23.78
N PRO A 728 -10.02 32.67 22.91
CA PRO A 728 -9.72 34.02 22.41
C PRO A 728 -10.77 34.48 21.39
N GLU A 729 -11.17 35.75 21.50
CA GLU A 729 -12.02 36.46 20.53
C GLU A 729 -11.32 36.64 19.18
N PRO A 730 -12.04 36.59 18.04
CA PRO A 730 -11.47 36.95 16.74
C PRO A 730 -11.59 38.46 16.45
N ASP A 731 -10.48 38.98 15.91
CA ASP A 731 -10.15 40.34 15.49
C ASP A 731 -11.12 40.91 14.41
N PRO A 732 -11.63 42.16 14.51
CA PRO A 732 -12.72 42.68 13.68
C PRO A 732 -12.30 43.43 12.40
N HIS A 733 -11.10 43.22 11.85
CA HIS A 733 -10.66 43.94 10.65
C HIS A 733 -9.95 43.08 9.60
N ARG A 734 -10.73 42.43 8.72
CA ARG A 734 -10.30 42.20 7.34
C ARG A 734 -11.49 42.16 6.36
N THR A 735 -11.67 43.26 5.65
CA THR A 735 -12.65 43.48 4.59
C THR A 735 -12.20 42.86 3.25
N ASP A 736 -12.99 41.90 2.72
CA ASP A 736 -13.61 41.76 1.38
C ASP A 736 -12.95 42.43 0.14
N PRO A 737 -13.07 41.87 -1.12
CA PRO A 737 -14.42 41.69 -1.71
C PRO A 737 -14.66 40.70 -2.88
N VAL A 738 -15.97 40.57 -3.19
CA VAL A 738 -16.65 40.16 -4.44
C VAL A 738 -16.78 38.66 -4.76
N ARG A 739 -17.98 38.11 -4.50
CA ARG A 739 -18.81 37.56 -5.57
C ARG A 739 -20.28 37.88 -5.36
N GLU A 740 -20.73 38.73 -6.27
CA GLU A 740 -22.07 39.20 -6.52
C GLU A 740 -23.03 38.08 -6.96
N HIS A 741 -24.31 38.28 -6.61
CA HIS A 741 -25.54 37.71 -7.16
C HIS A 741 -25.98 36.32 -6.70
N PHE A 742 -26.66 36.29 -5.56
CA PHE A 742 -27.85 35.45 -5.42
C PHE A 742 -28.91 36.20 -4.60
N ASN A 743 -29.81 36.90 -5.29
CA ASN A 743 -31.01 37.49 -4.68
C ASN A 743 -32.11 36.39 -4.64
N PRO A 744 -32.82 36.18 -3.52
CA PRO A 744 -33.35 34.88 -3.12
C PRO A 744 -34.86 34.78 -3.35
N LEU A 745 -35.28 34.16 -4.45
CA LEU A 745 -36.60 33.55 -4.57
C LEU A 745 -36.47 32.30 -5.45
N ASN A 746 -36.19 31.16 -4.83
CA ASN A 746 -36.46 29.87 -5.45
C ASN A 746 -37.95 29.61 -5.20
N GLU A 747 -38.79 29.61 -6.25
CA GLU A 747 -40.27 29.46 -6.21
C GLU A 747 -40.77 28.19 -5.46
N THR A 748 -39.86 27.38 -4.91
CA THR A 748 -40.11 26.03 -4.37
C THR A 748 -40.01 25.91 -2.85
N ILE A 749 -39.59 26.94 -2.10
CA ILE A 749 -39.49 26.86 -0.62
C ILE A 749 -40.61 27.69 0.00
N SER A 750 -41.63 27.02 0.54
CA SER A 750 -42.75 27.68 1.22
C SER A 750 -42.35 28.18 2.62
N SER A 751 -43.03 29.22 3.10
CA SER A 751 -42.88 29.71 4.48
C SER A 751 -43.20 28.64 5.53
N GLU A 752 -44.18 27.77 5.24
CA GLU A 752 -44.54 26.63 6.08
C GLU A 752 -43.38 25.62 6.22
N LEU A 753 -42.63 25.40 5.14
CA LEU A 753 -41.49 24.51 5.15
C LEU A 753 -40.33 25.07 5.98
N ILE A 754 -40.09 26.39 5.87
CA ILE A 754 -39.09 27.07 6.69
C ILE A 754 -39.43 26.92 8.17
N GLU A 755 -40.70 27.16 8.55
CA GLU A 755 -41.17 27.00 9.92
C GLU A 755 -41.02 25.56 10.42
N ALA A 756 -41.43 24.57 9.63
CA ALA A 756 -41.30 23.16 9.97
C ALA A 756 -39.83 22.74 10.19
N VAL A 757 -38.92 23.21 9.33
CA VAL A 757 -37.47 22.99 9.46
C VAL A 757 -36.94 23.64 10.72
N MET A 758 -37.34 24.87 11.02
CA MET A 758 -36.87 25.61 12.19
C MET A 758 -37.32 24.98 13.50
N VAL A 759 -38.60 24.58 13.59
CA VAL A 759 -39.13 23.87 14.76
C VAL A 759 -38.38 22.55 14.98
N ALA A 760 -38.16 21.78 13.91
CA ALA A 760 -37.44 20.52 14.01
C ALA A 760 -35.94 20.73 14.34
N TRP A 761 -35.30 21.76 13.78
CA TRP A 761 -33.88 22.06 14.00
C TRP A 761 -33.59 22.46 15.45
N VAL A 762 -34.41 23.33 16.03
CA VAL A 762 -34.28 23.76 17.43
C VAL A 762 -34.36 22.56 18.39
N GLN A 763 -35.22 21.59 18.10
CA GLN A 763 -35.41 20.40 18.93
C GLN A 763 -34.31 19.35 18.76
N ILE A 764 -33.88 19.10 17.52
CA ILE A 764 -33.10 17.89 17.19
C ILE A 764 -31.61 18.18 17.01
N LYS A 765 -31.25 19.37 16.49
CA LYS A 765 -29.86 19.79 16.18
C LYS A 765 -29.03 18.75 15.41
N ASN A 766 -29.69 17.87 14.66
CA ASN A 766 -29.09 16.83 13.84
C ASN A 766 -29.77 16.84 12.48
N GLN A 767 -29.00 17.13 11.43
CA GLN A 767 -29.52 17.33 10.08
C GLN A 767 -30.29 16.11 9.56
N THR A 768 -29.72 14.91 9.72
CA THR A 768 -30.34 13.69 9.19
C THR A 768 -31.71 13.46 9.81
N LYS A 769 -31.79 13.59 11.14
CA LYS A 769 -33.04 13.41 11.88
C LYS A 769 -34.07 14.51 11.57
N VAL A 770 -33.63 15.74 11.29
CA VAL A 770 -34.54 16.81 10.86
C VAL A 770 -35.07 16.56 9.45
N ILE A 771 -34.21 16.13 8.53
CA ILE A 771 -34.62 15.76 7.17
C ILE A 771 -35.63 14.61 7.21
N GLU A 772 -35.35 13.56 7.97
CA GLU A 772 -36.25 12.42 8.17
C GLU A 772 -37.60 12.85 8.77
N ARG A 773 -37.59 13.79 9.71
CA ARG A 773 -38.81 14.29 10.36
C ARG A 773 -39.65 15.20 9.47
N VAL A 774 -39.03 16.12 8.73
CA VAL A 774 -39.73 17.13 7.95
C VAL A 774 -40.16 16.59 6.58
N TRP A 775 -39.32 15.77 5.93
CA TRP A 775 -39.59 15.25 4.59
C TRP A 775 -39.92 13.74 4.56
N GLY A 776 -39.84 13.02 5.68
CA GLY A 776 -40.17 11.59 5.73
C GLY A 776 -39.18 10.68 4.97
N VAL A 777 -38.03 11.21 4.55
CA VAL A 777 -37.05 10.49 3.71
C VAL A 777 -35.89 9.97 4.55
N ARG A 778 -35.68 8.65 4.52
CA ARG A 778 -34.56 7.98 5.21
C ARG A 778 -33.21 8.37 4.59
N ARG A 779 -32.16 8.42 5.42
CA ARG A 779 -30.79 8.67 4.97
C ARG A 779 -30.34 7.66 3.90
N SER A 780 -30.11 8.15 2.68
CA SER A 780 -29.48 7.38 1.61
C SER A 780 -28.73 8.32 0.66
N GLY A 781 -27.43 8.05 0.46
CA GLY A 781 -26.58 8.84 -0.44
C GLY A 781 -26.94 8.73 -1.92
N SER A 782 -27.67 7.68 -2.30
CA SER A 782 -28.16 7.46 -3.67
C SER A 782 -29.64 7.85 -3.87
N SER A 783 -30.37 8.17 -2.80
CA SER A 783 -31.78 8.55 -2.89
C SER A 783 -31.94 9.98 -3.39
N LYS A 784 -32.59 10.14 -4.54
CA LYS A 784 -32.97 11.46 -5.09
C LYS A 784 -33.79 12.27 -4.10
N GLY A 785 -34.73 11.63 -3.40
CA GLY A 785 -35.58 12.28 -2.39
C GLY A 785 -34.79 12.80 -1.19
N TYR A 786 -33.81 12.04 -0.71
CA TYR A 786 -32.95 12.48 0.39
C TYR A 786 -32.01 13.62 -0.03
N ARG A 787 -31.40 13.55 -1.21
CA ARG A 787 -30.53 14.61 -1.73
C ARG A 787 -31.29 15.92 -1.96
N ALA A 788 -32.51 15.84 -2.51
CA ALA A 788 -33.40 16.99 -2.67
C ALA A 788 -33.78 17.63 -1.33
N ALA A 789 -34.19 16.83 -0.34
CA ALA A 789 -34.52 17.32 0.99
C ALA A 789 -33.30 17.93 1.71
N LYS A 790 -32.13 17.30 1.55
CA LYS A 790 -30.86 17.78 2.09
C LYS A 790 -30.46 19.14 1.53
N HIS A 791 -30.60 19.32 0.21
CA HIS A 791 -30.35 20.58 -0.47
C HIS A 791 -31.27 21.70 0.05
N HIS A 792 -32.59 21.46 0.12
CA HIS A 792 -33.53 22.44 0.67
C HIS A 792 -33.26 22.81 2.12
N PHE A 793 -32.98 21.81 2.97
CA PHE A 793 -32.62 22.03 4.36
C PHE A 793 -31.40 22.96 4.50
N ARG A 794 -30.36 22.73 3.68
CA ARG A 794 -29.12 23.53 3.72
C ARG A 794 -29.34 24.95 3.20
N GLN A 795 -30.14 25.11 2.14
CA GLN A 795 -30.52 26.44 1.65
C GLN A 795 -31.31 27.23 2.70
N ILE A 796 -32.22 26.60 3.44
CA ILE A 796 -32.99 27.26 4.51
C ILE A 796 -32.06 27.75 5.63
N LEU A 797 -31.14 26.92 6.11
CA LEU A 797 -30.20 27.34 7.16
C LEU A 797 -29.24 28.43 6.69
N HIS A 798 -28.79 28.36 5.43
CA HIS A 798 -27.93 29.39 4.82
C HIS A 798 -28.68 30.72 4.66
N GLN A 799 -29.96 30.69 4.25
CA GLN A 799 -30.79 31.89 4.15
C GLN A 799 -31.05 32.56 5.50
N LEU A 800 -31.14 31.77 6.58
CA LEU A 800 -31.39 32.25 7.93
C LEU A 800 -30.12 32.56 8.73
N ASP A 801 -28.95 32.43 8.11
CA ASP A 801 -27.63 32.61 8.74
C ASP A 801 -27.45 31.78 10.03
N ILE A 802 -27.97 30.55 10.02
CA ILE A 802 -27.92 29.66 11.18
C ILE A 802 -26.69 28.77 11.06
N PRO A 803 -25.68 28.93 11.93
CA PRO A 803 -24.51 28.08 11.92
C PRO A 803 -24.90 26.67 12.38
N LEU A 804 -24.36 25.68 11.67
CA LEU A 804 -24.46 24.28 12.06
C LEU A 804 -23.53 24.03 13.26
N SER A 805 -23.95 23.18 14.20
CA SER A 805 -23.18 22.84 15.41
C SER A 805 -21.85 22.13 15.13
N THR A 806 -21.59 21.76 13.88
CA THR A 806 -20.33 21.18 13.39
C THR A 806 -20.04 21.77 12.00
N PRO A 807 -18.79 22.22 11.71
CA PRO A 807 -18.43 22.75 10.39
C PRO A 807 -18.55 21.64 9.34
N TRP A 808 -19.18 21.95 8.23
CA TRP A 808 -19.40 21.00 7.16
C TRP A 808 -18.18 20.85 6.26
N GLY A 809 -17.91 19.61 5.83
CA GLY A 809 -17.27 19.39 4.53
C GLY A 809 -18.22 19.85 3.42
N ARG A 810 -17.67 20.42 2.34
CA ARG A 810 -18.42 20.92 1.18
C ARG A 810 -19.28 19.79 0.59
N ASP A 811 -20.60 19.97 0.52
CA ASP A 811 -21.48 18.99 -0.13
C ASP A 811 -21.42 19.20 -1.65
N PRO A 812 -21.17 18.17 -2.47
CA PRO A 812 -21.13 18.30 -3.93
C PRO A 812 -22.45 18.76 -4.56
N ASP A 813 -23.56 18.72 -3.82
CA ASP A 813 -24.87 19.20 -4.26
C ASP A 813 -25.15 20.65 -3.86
N ASP A 814 -24.36 21.28 -2.99
CA ASP A 814 -24.57 22.66 -2.54
C ASP A 814 -24.44 23.68 -3.70
N ASP A 815 -23.60 23.36 -4.68
CA ASP A 815 -23.30 24.20 -5.84
C ASP A 815 -24.14 23.82 -7.10
N ARG A 816 -25.04 22.82 -7.01
CA ARG A 816 -25.82 22.33 -8.15
C ARG A 816 -27.23 22.92 -8.18
N PRO A 817 -27.80 23.26 -9.36
CA PRO A 817 -29.19 23.68 -9.44
C PRO A 817 -30.12 22.51 -9.06
N PHE A 818 -31.20 22.80 -8.32
CA PHE A 818 -32.13 21.78 -7.80
C PHE A 818 -32.66 20.82 -8.87
N LYS A 819 -32.91 21.32 -10.09
CA LYS A 819 -33.37 20.52 -11.23
C LYS A 819 -32.39 19.42 -11.66
N GLU A 820 -31.09 19.58 -11.38
CA GLU A 820 -30.08 18.56 -11.66
C GLU A 820 -29.98 17.52 -10.53
N ILE A 821 -30.33 17.89 -9.30
CA ILE A 821 -30.32 16.99 -8.14
C ILE A 821 -31.47 15.97 -8.23
N ILE A 822 -32.60 16.37 -8.81
CA ILE A 822 -33.80 15.53 -8.96
C ILE A 822 -33.86 14.74 -10.29
N LYS A 823 -32.96 15.00 -11.24
CA LYS A 823 -32.81 14.22 -12.48
C LYS A 823 -32.06 12.92 -12.21
#